data_AF-A0A4Q2YNH9-F1
#
_entry.id   AF-A0A4Q2YNH9-F1
#
_cell.length_a   1.000
_cell.length_b   1.000
_cell.length_c   1.000
_cell.angle_alpha   90.00
_cell.angle_beta   90.00
_cell.angle_gamma   90.00
#
_symmetry.space_group_name_H-M   'P 1'
#
loop_
_entity.id
_entity.type
_entity.pdbx_description
1 polymer ?
#
loop_
_entity_poly.entity_id
_entity_poly.type
_entity_poly.pdbx_seq_one_letter_code
_entity_poly.pdbx_strand_id
1 'polypeptide(L)'
;MKIPSTSMMLKNALRRPARSLRRTPAVLLLTFYAPFHAGAAEPGQSAKKPNILLIVADDLGYGETGFQGFTKDIPTPHLDSIARNGTRFTSGYVSGPYCSPTRAALLTGRYQQRFGHEFNPGPPETAGQSVGLPLEEKTIGDRLRAAGYTTGWFGKSHLGNTPEYHPLKRGFDAFHGFLGGAHSYLKIGEGPNAVLRGTEPVRESGYLTEAFARETVDFIGTRKDQPWFVYLAFNAVHSPLETTEKYESRFTHIKDGKRRKFAALLSALDDAAGSVLTKVRELGQEENTLVFFISDNGGPTAQITSGNGPLRGFKAQTWEGGVRVPFAVQWKGHIPAGKTDPRPVIQLDILPTALAAAGLEKPDEADGVNLLPYLTGEKPEAPHEALYWRFGRQLAVRKGDWKLVKAPEGGGLDGRNIVAGEATVDDAQLYNLAEDIGEKNNLAAREPEKVKELTALWNQWNSGLVAPKWRPGPGRNNKNQDRTDPDAPAPATAGSAGPWKAGDALDGKAAPQVAGRALRLSADIEANAPDGVIVAQGAKGNGYALYLHDGKLALAVRAVSRLSTVVSTEALPSGKRKVVAELAADGVVTLTVDGKKTGGAKLPDLIARQPAEGLTVGGDGKGAVGNYEAPNTFKGTVENVTVELR
;
A
#
# COMPACT_ATOMS: atom_id res chain seq x y z
N MET A 1 -43.75 85.05 16.14
CA MET A 1 -44.30 83.80 16.72
C MET A 1 -43.95 83.77 18.20
N LYS A 2 -44.93 84.12 19.04
CA LYS A 2 -44.91 84.05 20.50
C LYS A 2 -45.88 82.93 20.93
N ILE A 3 -45.45 82.19 21.95
CA ILE A 3 -46.13 81.60 23.14
C ILE A 3 -47.67 81.85 23.35
N PRO A 4 -48.34 81.21 24.35
CA PRO A 4 -49.24 80.04 24.25
C PRO A 4 -50.68 80.33 24.78
N SER A 5 -51.56 79.32 24.84
CA SER A 5 -52.77 79.30 25.70
C SER A 5 -53.18 77.83 25.95
N THR A 6 -53.86 77.36 27.01
CA THR A 6 -54.59 77.97 28.15
C THR A 6 -54.86 76.86 29.19
N SER A 7 -54.97 77.26 30.49
CA SER A 7 -55.88 76.83 31.60
C SER A 7 -56.38 75.36 31.67
N MET A 8 -56.44 74.66 32.83
CA MET A 8 -57.42 74.90 33.92
C MET A 8 -57.21 73.89 35.09
N MET A 9 -56.91 74.32 36.33
CA MET A 9 -57.72 74.24 37.58
C MET A 9 -58.48 72.91 37.87
N LEU A 10 -58.31 72.17 38.99
CA LEU A 10 -58.73 72.45 40.41
C LEU A 10 -58.08 71.41 41.38
N LYS A 11 -57.37 71.81 42.47
CA LYS A 11 -57.67 71.72 43.94
C LYS A 11 -58.27 70.39 44.47
N ASN A 12 -57.93 69.82 45.63
CA ASN A 12 -56.95 70.03 46.72
C ASN A 12 -57.11 68.81 47.68
N ALA A 13 -56.03 68.30 48.28
CA ALA A 13 -55.77 68.15 49.73
C ALA A 13 -55.01 66.82 49.93
N LEU A 14 -54.02 66.58 50.81
CA LEU A 14 -53.46 67.26 51.97
C LEU A 14 -52.09 66.58 52.28
N ARG A 15 -51.14 67.37 52.80
CA ARG A 15 -49.97 67.02 53.66
C ARG A 15 -48.67 66.42 53.08
N ARG A 16 -47.59 67.19 53.27
CA ARG A 16 -46.13 66.85 53.31
C ARG A 16 -45.79 66.08 54.61
N PRO A 17 -44.60 65.44 54.83
CA PRO A 17 -43.29 65.76 54.24
C PRO A 17 -42.29 64.60 53.92
N ALA A 18 -41.21 64.99 53.23
CA ALA A 18 -39.79 64.58 53.32
C ALA A 18 -39.31 63.11 53.25
N ARG A 19 -38.54 62.85 52.18
CA ARG A 19 -37.37 61.95 51.98
C ARG A 19 -36.91 61.08 53.17
N SER A 20 -36.77 59.77 52.94
CA SER A 20 -35.47 59.08 52.77
C SER A 20 -35.64 57.56 52.56
N LEU A 21 -34.63 56.97 51.92
CA LEU A 21 -34.51 55.61 51.38
C LEU A 21 -35.09 54.47 52.23
N ARG A 22 -35.91 53.56 51.63
CA ARG A 22 -35.97 52.12 51.99
C ARG A 22 -36.41 51.21 50.83
N ARG A 23 -35.51 50.27 50.50
CA ARG A 23 -35.67 48.81 50.28
C ARG A 23 -36.96 48.30 49.60
N THR A 24 -36.78 47.77 48.38
CA THR A 24 -37.71 46.89 47.64
C THR A 24 -37.79 45.48 48.30
N PRO A 25 -38.94 44.79 48.25
CA PRO A 25 -39.12 43.51 48.93
C PRO A 25 -38.59 42.33 48.11
N ALA A 26 -37.98 41.38 48.80
CA ALA A 26 -37.51 40.11 48.26
C ALA A 26 -38.68 39.16 48.00
N VAL A 27 -38.68 38.54 46.82
CA VAL A 27 -39.49 37.38 46.48
C VAL A 27 -38.86 36.15 47.15
N LEU A 28 -39.66 35.44 47.96
CA LEU A 28 -39.28 34.19 48.61
C LEU A 28 -39.22 33.06 47.56
N LEU A 29 -38.02 32.59 47.23
CA LEU A 29 -37.81 31.34 46.49
C LEU A 29 -37.42 30.26 47.50
N LEU A 30 -38.35 29.35 47.78
CA LEU A 30 -38.11 28.13 48.55
C LEU A 30 -37.17 27.22 47.74
N THR A 31 -35.89 27.21 48.11
CA THR A 31 -34.92 26.23 47.64
C THR A 31 -34.90 25.04 48.61
N PHE A 32 -35.33 23.88 48.13
CA PHE A 32 -35.10 22.62 48.83
C PHE A 32 -33.60 22.33 48.83
N TYR A 33 -32.96 22.48 49.99
CA TYR A 33 -31.62 21.93 50.24
C TYR A 33 -31.75 20.42 50.44
N ALA A 34 -31.55 19.65 49.38
CA ALA A 34 -31.16 18.25 49.51
C ALA A 34 -29.67 18.23 49.90
N PRO A 35 -29.25 17.51 50.97
CA PRO A 35 -27.84 17.38 51.27
C PRO A 35 -27.19 16.56 50.16
N PHE A 36 -26.39 17.21 49.31
CA PHE A 36 -25.39 16.55 48.49
C PHE A 36 -24.44 15.80 49.43
N HIS A 37 -24.70 14.52 49.66
CA HIS A 37 -23.66 13.61 50.10
C HIS A 37 -22.68 13.51 48.92
N ALA A 38 -21.60 14.28 49.00
CA ALA A 38 -20.40 14.01 48.24
C ALA A 38 -19.92 12.62 48.68
N GLY A 39 -20.32 11.59 47.94
CA GLY A 39 -19.72 10.27 48.05
C GLY A 39 -18.23 10.44 47.81
N ALA A 40 -17.44 10.19 48.83
CA ALA A 40 -16.00 10.01 48.67
C ALA A 40 -15.83 8.91 47.62
N ALA A 41 -15.23 9.26 46.48
CA ALA A 41 -14.84 8.28 45.48
C ALA A 41 -13.90 7.27 46.18
N GLU A 42 -14.27 5.99 46.12
CA GLU A 42 -13.39 4.93 46.62
C GLU A 42 -12.01 5.06 45.95
N PRO A 43 -10.92 5.05 46.72
CA PRO A 43 -9.59 5.03 46.13
C PRO A 43 -9.34 3.65 45.53
N GLY A 44 -9.12 3.60 44.21
CA GLY A 44 -8.33 2.52 43.60
C GLY A 44 -9.03 1.48 42.72
N GLN A 45 -10.09 1.82 41.96
CA GLN A 45 -10.31 1.08 40.70
C GLN A 45 -9.42 1.70 39.62
N SER A 46 -8.31 1.04 39.30
CA SER A 46 -7.58 1.34 38.07
C SER A 46 -8.58 1.38 36.92
N ALA A 47 -8.63 2.47 36.15
CA ALA A 47 -9.53 2.57 35.00
C ALA A 47 -9.38 1.30 34.15
N LYS A 48 -10.48 0.55 33.97
CA LYS A 48 -10.43 -0.71 33.22
C LYS A 48 -9.96 -0.40 31.81
N LYS A 49 -8.95 -1.14 31.34
CA LYS A 49 -8.48 -1.06 29.95
C LYS A 49 -9.67 -1.30 29.01
N PRO A 50 -9.83 -0.51 27.93
CA PRO A 50 -10.92 -0.70 26.99
C PRO A 50 -10.69 -1.94 26.14
N ASN A 51 -11.78 -2.57 25.70
CA ASN A 51 -11.73 -3.52 24.61
C ASN A 51 -11.45 -2.79 23.29
N ILE A 52 -10.87 -3.50 22.32
CA ILE A 52 -10.56 -2.94 21.00
C ILE A 52 -11.12 -3.88 19.93
N LEU A 53 -12.02 -3.36 19.09
CA LEU A 53 -12.62 -4.06 17.97
C LEU A 53 -12.22 -3.38 16.65
N LEU A 54 -11.43 -4.08 15.83
CA LEU A 54 -11.02 -3.63 14.51
C LEU A 54 -11.71 -4.46 13.44
N ILE A 55 -12.67 -3.86 12.75
CA ILE A 55 -13.42 -4.49 11.66
C ILE A 55 -12.83 -4.03 10.33
N VAL A 56 -12.43 -4.97 9.49
CA VAL A 56 -11.82 -4.70 8.18
C VAL A 56 -12.58 -5.45 7.09
N ALA A 57 -13.13 -4.70 6.15
CA ALA A 57 -13.66 -5.22 4.90
C ALA A 57 -12.54 -5.44 3.86
N ASP A 58 -12.81 -6.25 2.86
CA ASP A 58 -11.89 -6.56 1.76
C ASP A 58 -12.53 -6.08 0.46
N ASP A 59 -11.82 -5.24 -0.30
CA ASP A 59 -12.29 -4.67 -1.57
C ASP A 59 -13.57 -3.81 -1.50
N LEU A 60 -13.92 -3.27 -0.33
CA LEU A 60 -15.08 -2.39 -0.20
C LEU A 60 -14.77 -0.98 -0.71
N GLY A 61 -15.53 -0.57 -1.73
CA GLY A 61 -15.37 0.73 -2.37
C GLY A 61 -15.81 1.89 -1.48
N TYR A 62 -15.15 3.03 -1.66
CA TYR A 62 -15.39 4.24 -0.87
C TYR A 62 -16.85 4.72 -0.88
N GLY A 63 -17.59 4.44 -1.95
CA GLY A 63 -18.96 4.92 -2.12
C GLY A 63 -20.04 4.05 -1.48
N GLU A 64 -19.69 2.88 -0.95
CA GLU A 64 -20.66 1.80 -0.76
C GLU A 64 -21.38 1.77 0.58
N THR A 65 -20.83 2.40 1.60
CA THR A 65 -21.51 2.48 2.91
C THR A 65 -22.46 3.67 2.95
N GLY A 66 -23.58 3.50 3.64
CA GLY A 66 -24.59 4.55 3.81
C GLY A 66 -24.00 5.81 4.43
N PHE A 67 -23.09 5.68 5.39
CA PHE A 67 -22.39 6.80 6.02
C PHE A 67 -21.47 7.59 5.07
N GLN A 68 -21.12 7.06 3.89
CA GLN A 68 -20.39 7.81 2.87
C GLN A 68 -21.34 8.59 1.94
N GLY A 69 -22.60 8.18 1.85
CA GLY A 69 -23.68 8.97 1.26
C GLY A 69 -23.77 8.94 -0.26
N PHE A 70 -23.06 8.05 -0.94
CA PHE A 70 -23.08 7.93 -2.41
C PHE A 70 -24.04 6.83 -2.90
N THR A 71 -23.93 5.62 -2.34
CA THR A 71 -24.85 4.51 -2.63
C THR A 71 -26.09 4.60 -1.74
N LYS A 72 -27.29 4.48 -2.33
CA LYS A 72 -28.58 4.53 -1.59
C LYS A 72 -29.42 3.25 -1.72
N ASP A 73 -29.10 2.40 -2.68
CA ASP A 73 -29.82 1.16 -3.00
C ASP A 73 -29.35 -0.06 -2.18
N ILE A 74 -28.27 0.10 -1.40
CA ILE A 74 -27.69 -0.93 -0.52
C ILE A 74 -27.53 -0.36 0.90
N PRO A 75 -28.49 -0.59 1.82
CA PRO A 75 -28.38 -0.13 3.19
C PRO A 75 -27.30 -0.87 4.00
N THR A 76 -26.54 -0.14 4.81
CA THR A 76 -25.56 -0.69 5.78
C THR A 76 -25.79 -0.15 7.20
N PRO A 77 -26.98 -0.37 7.79
CA PRO A 77 -27.39 0.29 9.03
C PRO A 77 -26.46 0.02 10.23
N HIS A 78 -25.80 -1.15 10.29
CA HIS A 78 -24.91 -1.50 11.38
C HIS A 78 -23.55 -0.83 11.24
N LEU A 79 -22.95 -0.83 10.05
CA LEU A 79 -21.72 -0.07 9.77
C LEU A 79 -21.96 1.44 9.91
N ASP A 80 -23.12 1.94 9.47
CA ASP A 80 -23.53 3.33 9.64
C ASP A 80 -23.67 3.71 11.12
N SER A 81 -23.98 2.76 11.99
CA SER A 81 -24.07 3.01 13.43
C SER A 81 -22.72 3.36 14.04
N ILE A 82 -21.61 2.83 13.52
CA ILE A 82 -20.25 3.16 13.98
C ILE A 82 -19.96 4.64 13.73
N ALA A 83 -20.24 5.12 12.51
CA ALA A 83 -20.11 6.53 12.16
C ALA A 83 -21.07 7.42 12.96
N ARG A 84 -22.34 7.00 13.12
CA ARG A 84 -23.36 7.75 13.86
C ARG A 84 -23.02 7.92 15.33
N ASN A 85 -22.45 6.89 15.95
CA ASN A 85 -22.07 6.88 17.37
C ASN A 85 -20.63 7.35 17.61
N GLY A 86 -19.92 7.79 16.56
CA GLY A 86 -18.55 8.24 16.64
C GLY A 86 -18.22 9.26 15.56
N THR A 87 -17.07 9.06 14.90
CA THR A 87 -16.57 9.94 13.84
C THR A 87 -16.40 9.15 12.54
N ARG A 88 -16.91 9.66 11.43
CA ARG A 88 -16.50 9.23 10.08
C ARG A 88 -15.43 10.15 9.54
N PHE A 89 -14.45 9.60 8.84
CA PHE A 89 -13.47 10.38 8.10
C PHE A 89 -13.84 10.43 6.62
N THR A 90 -13.95 11.63 6.05
CA THR A 90 -14.08 11.73 4.58
C THR A 90 -12.71 11.55 3.92
N SER A 91 -11.61 11.81 4.61
CA SER A 91 -10.24 11.62 4.13
C SER A 91 -9.53 10.47 4.86
N GLY A 92 -10.17 9.29 4.94
CA GLY A 92 -9.57 8.08 5.49
C GLY A 92 -8.78 7.28 4.45
N TYR A 93 -7.52 6.96 4.74
CA TYR A 93 -6.60 6.31 3.79
C TYR A 93 -6.05 4.97 4.29
N VAL A 94 -5.66 4.12 3.34
CA VAL A 94 -4.75 2.98 3.56
C VAL A 94 -3.39 3.25 2.93
N SER A 95 -2.32 2.61 3.41
CA SER A 95 -0.92 2.89 3.01
C SER A 95 -0.49 2.32 1.66
N GLY A 96 -1.41 1.69 0.94
CA GLY A 96 -1.19 1.05 -0.35
C GLY A 96 -2.52 0.70 -1.00
N PRO A 97 -2.55 0.36 -2.29
CA PRO A 97 -3.80 0.07 -2.97
C PRO A 97 -4.10 -1.45 -3.05
N TYR A 98 -3.50 -2.27 -2.18
CA TYR A 98 -3.49 -3.73 -2.36
C TYR A 98 -3.46 -4.51 -1.04
N CYS A 99 -4.22 -5.61 -0.97
CA CYS A 99 -4.64 -6.30 0.26
C CYS A 99 -3.53 -6.61 1.28
N SER A 100 -2.56 -7.46 0.93
CA SER A 100 -1.55 -7.92 1.90
C SER A 100 -0.60 -6.79 2.35
N PRO A 101 -0.08 -5.94 1.43
CA PRO A 101 0.68 -4.74 1.79
C PRO A 101 -0.02 -3.87 2.83
N THR A 102 -1.32 -3.59 2.67
CA THR A 102 -2.05 -2.74 3.62
C THR A 102 -2.31 -3.48 4.93
N ARG A 103 -2.64 -4.77 4.92
CA ARG A 103 -2.81 -5.55 6.17
C ARG A 103 -1.52 -5.63 6.98
N ALA A 104 -0.38 -5.80 6.30
CA ALA A 104 0.94 -5.78 6.93
C ALA A 104 1.21 -4.43 7.61
N ALA A 105 0.89 -3.34 6.92
CA ALA A 105 1.06 -1.98 7.42
C ALA A 105 0.11 -1.64 8.59
N LEU A 106 -1.15 -2.08 8.49
CA LEU A 106 -2.18 -1.93 9.53
C LEU A 106 -1.71 -2.58 10.84
N LEU A 107 -1.27 -3.84 10.77
CA LEU A 107 -0.87 -4.58 11.97
C LEU A 107 0.43 -4.09 12.58
N THR A 108 1.29 -3.40 11.81
CA THR A 108 2.59 -2.91 12.31
C THR A 108 2.60 -1.41 12.60
N GLY A 109 1.60 -0.66 12.16
CA GLY A 109 1.57 0.81 12.25
C GLY A 109 2.65 1.48 11.39
N ARG A 110 3.17 0.79 10.38
CA ARG A 110 4.35 1.17 9.59
C ARG A 110 4.07 1.07 8.11
N TYR A 111 4.66 1.96 7.31
CA TYR A 111 4.67 1.80 5.86
C TYR A 111 5.35 0.48 5.48
N GLN A 112 4.61 -0.38 4.77
CA GLN A 112 5.04 -1.73 4.41
C GLN A 112 6.31 -1.77 3.54
N GLN A 113 6.61 -0.68 2.86
CA GLN A 113 7.81 -0.49 2.06
C GLN A 113 9.08 -0.40 2.93
N ARG A 114 8.97 -0.01 4.21
CA ARG A 114 10.11 0.02 5.14
C ARG A 114 10.69 -1.37 5.42
N PHE A 115 9.89 -2.41 5.24
CA PHE A 115 10.28 -3.81 5.44
C PHE A 115 10.02 -4.70 4.21
N GLY A 116 9.83 -4.07 3.04
CA GLY A 116 9.80 -4.73 1.74
C GLY A 116 8.54 -5.56 1.42
N HIS A 117 7.45 -5.38 2.15
CA HIS A 117 6.17 -6.09 1.92
C HIS A 117 5.28 -5.30 0.94
N GLU A 118 5.74 -5.14 -0.30
CA GLU A 118 5.08 -4.24 -1.27
C GLU A 118 4.02 -4.93 -2.14
N PHE A 119 4.02 -6.27 -2.23
CA PHE A 119 3.10 -7.03 -3.08
C PHE A 119 2.41 -8.14 -2.32
N ASN A 120 1.32 -8.70 -2.87
CA ASN A 120 0.69 -9.88 -2.27
C ASN A 120 1.61 -11.11 -2.35
N PRO A 121 1.54 -12.03 -1.36
CA PRO A 121 2.38 -13.21 -1.32
C PRO A 121 2.05 -14.28 -2.39
N GLY A 122 0.95 -14.09 -3.13
CA GLY A 122 0.42 -15.08 -4.07
C GLY A 122 -0.44 -16.15 -3.36
N PRO A 123 -1.08 -17.05 -4.13
CA PRO A 123 -1.92 -18.08 -3.57
C PRO A 123 -1.06 -19.16 -2.86
N PRO A 124 -1.55 -19.77 -1.76
CA PRO A 124 -0.78 -20.70 -0.92
C PRO A 124 0.00 -21.80 -1.66
N GLU A 125 -0.56 -22.29 -2.76
CA GLU A 125 -0.04 -23.34 -3.62
C GLU A 125 1.26 -22.96 -4.34
N THR A 126 1.43 -21.66 -4.61
CA THR A 126 2.56 -21.13 -5.39
C THR A 126 3.46 -20.24 -4.56
N ALA A 127 2.96 -19.72 -3.44
CA ALA A 127 3.73 -18.88 -2.55
C ALA A 127 4.98 -19.63 -2.03
N GLY A 128 6.15 -19.06 -2.27
CA GLY A 128 6.66 -18.28 -1.16
C GLY A 128 6.85 -18.90 0.22
N GLN A 129 7.73 -19.88 0.46
CA GLN A 129 8.02 -20.30 1.85
C GLN A 129 8.56 -19.15 2.73
N SER A 130 9.30 -18.20 2.16
CA SER A 130 9.83 -17.02 2.85
C SER A 130 9.02 -15.74 2.60
N VAL A 131 7.80 -15.88 2.09
CA VAL A 131 6.95 -14.75 1.68
C VAL A 131 5.83 -14.57 2.70
N GLY A 132 5.92 -13.47 3.44
CA GLY A 132 4.96 -13.13 4.49
C GLY A 132 5.34 -11.82 5.17
N LEU A 133 4.58 -11.42 6.19
CA LEU A 133 4.96 -10.31 7.06
C LEU A 133 6.28 -10.69 7.74
N PRO A 134 7.38 -9.92 7.58
CA PRO A 134 8.67 -10.28 8.16
C PRO A 134 8.55 -10.54 9.67
N LEU A 135 9.27 -11.55 10.16
CA LEU A 135 9.09 -12.08 11.52
C LEU A 135 9.63 -11.13 12.60
N GLU A 136 10.54 -10.23 12.20
CA GLU A 136 11.06 -9.14 13.01
C GLU A 136 10.01 -8.06 13.33
N GLU A 137 8.96 -7.95 12.50
CA GLU A 137 7.90 -6.96 12.70
C GLU A 137 6.96 -7.37 13.83
N LYS A 138 6.80 -6.48 14.82
CA LYS A 138 5.87 -6.65 15.94
C LYS A 138 4.50 -6.12 15.59
N THR A 139 3.49 -6.98 15.70
CA THR A 139 2.12 -6.60 15.40
C THR A 139 1.45 -5.87 16.57
N ILE A 140 0.32 -5.22 16.30
CA ILE A 140 -0.62 -4.74 17.33
C ILE A 140 -1.06 -5.88 18.27
N GLY A 141 -1.19 -7.11 17.76
CA GLY A 141 -1.47 -8.30 18.55
C GLY A 141 -0.35 -8.57 19.56
N ASP A 142 0.91 -8.61 19.10
CA ASP A 142 2.06 -8.83 19.99
C ASP A 142 2.10 -7.81 21.14
N ARG A 143 1.85 -6.54 20.81
CA ARG A 143 1.91 -5.42 21.75
C ARG A 143 0.75 -5.44 22.75
N LEU A 144 -0.49 -5.65 22.29
CA LEU A 144 -1.64 -5.70 23.18
C LEU A 144 -1.64 -6.97 24.04
N ARG A 145 -1.22 -8.12 23.48
CA ARG A 145 -1.03 -9.36 24.25
C ARG A 145 0.00 -9.17 25.36
N ALA A 146 1.14 -8.52 25.08
CA ALA A 146 2.13 -8.18 26.11
C ALA A 146 1.58 -7.24 27.19
N ALA A 147 0.56 -6.44 26.87
CA ALA A 147 -0.14 -5.57 27.82
C ALA A 147 -1.32 -6.25 28.56
N GLY A 148 -1.49 -7.57 28.41
CA GLY A 148 -2.49 -8.36 29.11
C GLY A 148 -3.85 -8.45 28.42
N TYR A 149 -3.94 -8.12 27.12
CA TYR A 149 -5.14 -8.37 26.35
C TYR A 149 -5.23 -9.84 25.92
N THR A 150 -6.43 -10.39 25.92
CA THR A 150 -6.72 -11.59 25.12
C THR A 150 -6.96 -11.19 23.67
N THR A 151 -6.28 -11.84 22.73
CA THR A 151 -6.20 -11.39 21.33
C THR A 151 -6.82 -12.40 20.37
N GLY A 152 -7.68 -11.96 19.46
CA GLY A 152 -8.37 -12.82 18.50
C GLY A 152 -8.30 -12.27 17.08
N TRP A 153 -7.99 -13.13 16.09
CA TRP A 153 -8.02 -12.81 14.67
C TRP A 153 -9.03 -13.71 13.96
N PHE A 154 -10.05 -13.10 13.36
CA PHE A 154 -11.12 -13.80 12.65
C PHE A 154 -11.13 -13.39 11.18
N GLY A 155 -11.04 -14.36 10.27
CA GLY A 155 -11.11 -14.15 8.83
C GLY A 155 -9.77 -14.20 8.08
N LYS A 156 -9.61 -13.33 7.09
CA LYS A 156 -8.49 -13.32 6.14
C LYS A 156 -7.20 -12.89 6.83
N SER A 157 -6.16 -13.74 6.74
CA SER A 157 -4.80 -13.36 7.13
C SER A 157 -4.06 -12.67 5.99
N HIS A 158 -3.74 -13.43 4.94
CA HIS A 158 -2.97 -13.00 3.78
C HIS A 158 -1.52 -12.57 4.06
N LEU A 159 -0.98 -12.80 5.28
CA LEU A 159 0.36 -12.33 5.68
C LEU A 159 1.44 -13.43 5.69
N GLY A 160 1.25 -14.49 4.90
CA GLY A 160 2.14 -15.63 4.78
C GLY A 160 1.42 -16.94 5.10
N ASN A 161 1.87 -18.03 4.47
CA ASN A 161 1.17 -19.32 4.49
C ASN A 161 1.91 -20.43 5.26
N THR A 162 3.09 -20.15 5.79
CA THR A 162 3.88 -21.12 6.57
C THR A 162 3.62 -20.99 8.08
N PRO A 163 3.95 -22.02 8.89
CA PRO A 163 3.70 -22.00 10.33
C PRO A 163 4.29 -20.79 11.07
N GLU A 164 5.41 -20.23 10.59
CA GLU A 164 6.09 -19.08 11.20
C GLU A 164 5.29 -17.78 11.04
N TYR A 165 4.56 -17.65 9.93
CA TYR A 165 3.69 -16.50 9.65
C TYR A 165 2.29 -16.65 10.22
N HIS A 166 1.96 -17.81 10.81
CA HIS A 166 0.63 -18.09 11.33
C HIS A 166 0.19 -17.04 12.37
N PRO A 167 -1.06 -16.53 12.35
CA PRO A 167 -1.58 -15.56 13.31
C PRO A 167 -1.24 -15.83 14.78
N LEU A 168 -1.30 -17.09 15.21
CA LEU A 168 -0.94 -17.51 16.58
C LEU A 168 0.54 -17.27 16.96
N LYS A 169 1.43 -17.07 15.98
CA LYS A 169 2.84 -16.69 16.17
C LYS A 169 3.05 -15.17 16.08
N ARG A 170 2.00 -14.41 15.78
CA ARG A 170 2.01 -12.96 15.55
C ARG A 170 1.21 -12.21 16.61
N GLY A 171 1.17 -12.76 17.82
CA GLY A 171 0.56 -12.12 18.98
C GLY A 171 -0.95 -12.26 19.09
N PHE A 172 -1.53 -13.30 18.48
CA PHE A 172 -2.95 -13.64 18.61
C PHE A 172 -3.13 -14.94 19.40
N ASP A 173 -4.01 -14.96 20.40
CA ASP A 173 -4.32 -16.14 21.22
C ASP A 173 -5.36 -17.06 20.56
N ALA A 174 -6.23 -16.49 19.71
CA ALA A 174 -7.22 -17.23 18.93
C ALA A 174 -7.14 -16.85 17.44
N PHE A 175 -7.32 -17.86 16.59
CA PHE A 175 -7.48 -17.69 15.15
C PHE A 175 -8.65 -18.53 14.66
N HIS A 176 -9.54 -17.93 13.88
CA HIS A 176 -10.46 -18.68 13.04
C HIS A 176 -10.60 -18.00 11.68
N GLY A 177 -10.08 -18.61 10.63
CA GLY A 177 -9.88 -17.92 9.36
C GLY A 177 -9.02 -18.70 8.39
N PHE A 178 -8.57 -18.05 7.33
CA PHE A 178 -7.73 -18.68 6.31
C PHE A 178 -6.46 -17.85 6.04
N LEU A 179 -5.38 -18.53 5.65
CA LEU A 179 -4.07 -17.88 5.48
C LEU A 179 -3.91 -17.16 4.14
N GLY A 180 -4.54 -17.68 3.08
CA GLY A 180 -4.44 -17.15 1.73
C GLY A 180 -5.16 -15.81 1.50
N GLY A 181 -5.12 -15.35 0.24
CA GLY A 181 -5.63 -14.04 -0.16
C GLY A 181 -7.11 -13.96 -0.52
N ALA A 182 -7.78 -15.10 -0.72
CA ALA A 182 -9.20 -15.18 -1.04
C ALA A 182 -9.74 -16.57 -0.68
N HIS A 183 -11.06 -16.67 -0.51
CA HIS A 183 -11.73 -17.92 -0.17
C HIS A 183 -13.18 -17.89 -0.68
N SER A 184 -13.74 -19.07 -1.04
CA SER A 184 -15.17 -19.22 -1.34
C SER A 184 -16.02 -18.93 -0.09
N TYR A 185 -17.19 -18.33 -0.26
CA TYR A 185 -18.09 -18.07 0.87
C TYR A 185 -19.01 -19.26 1.20
N LEU A 186 -19.16 -20.19 0.26
CA LEU A 186 -20.09 -21.33 0.32
C LEU A 186 -19.39 -22.68 0.28
N LYS A 187 -18.30 -22.81 -0.48
CA LYS A 187 -17.56 -24.06 -0.69
C LYS A 187 -16.36 -24.12 0.25
N ILE A 188 -16.65 -24.29 1.55
CA ILE A 188 -15.62 -24.25 2.58
C ILE A 188 -15.03 -25.63 2.81
N GLY A 189 -13.69 -25.70 2.85
CA GLY A 189 -12.94 -26.97 2.90
C GLY A 189 -12.65 -27.59 1.54
N GLU A 190 -13.03 -26.94 0.44
CA GLU A 190 -12.60 -27.31 -0.91
C GLU A 190 -11.32 -26.53 -1.29
N GLY A 191 -10.25 -27.25 -1.60
CA GLY A 191 -8.99 -26.67 -2.05
C GLY A 191 -7.94 -26.42 -0.95
N PRO A 192 -6.80 -25.84 -1.32
CA PRO A 192 -5.59 -25.81 -0.49
C PRO A 192 -5.53 -24.63 0.50
N ASN A 193 -6.49 -23.70 0.45
CA ASN A 193 -6.61 -22.60 1.41
C ASN A 193 -7.67 -22.93 2.47
N ALA A 194 -7.38 -23.86 3.37
CA ALA A 194 -8.34 -24.29 4.38
C ALA A 194 -8.71 -23.14 5.36
N VAL A 195 -9.95 -23.17 5.84
CA VAL A 195 -10.34 -22.42 7.04
C VAL A 195 -9.85 -23.21 8.25
N LEU A 196 -9.17 -22.53 9.16
CA LEU A 196 -8.54 -23.07 10.35
C LEU A 196 -9.28 -22.59 11.60
N ARG A 197 -9.29 -23.42 12.65
CA ARG A 197 -9.51 -23.01 14.05
C ARG A 197 -8.24 -23.31 14.82
N GLY A 198 -7.58 -22.28 15.32
CA GLY A 198 -6.19 -22.42 15.76
C GLY A 198 -5.33 -22.81 14.55
N THR A 199 -4.66 -23.97 14.61
CA THR A 199 -3.89 -24.54 13.49
C THR A 199 -4.64 -25.61 12.72
N GLU A 200 -5.79 -26.06 13.21
CA GLU A 200 -6.49 -27.22 12.68
C GLU A 200 -7.50 -26.82 11.59
N PRO A 201 -7.47 -27.45 10.41
CA PRO A 201 -8.51 -27.28 9.41
C PRO A 201 -9.89 -27.64 9.96
N VAL A 202 -10.89 -26.82 9.66
CA VAL A 202 -12.28 -27.06 10.05
C VAL A 202 -13.18 -27.12 8.84
N ARG A 203 -14.18 -28.00 8.91
CA ARG A 203 -15.29 -28.03 7.97
C ARG A 203 -16.36 -27.05 8.44
N GLU A 204 -16.33 -25.84 7.91
CA GLU A 204 -17.39 -24.85 8.15
C GLU A 204 -18.57 -25.13 7.21
N SER A 205 -19.78 -25.24 7.77
CA SER A 205 -21.00 -25.49 6.99
C SER A 205 -21.87 -24.24 6.82
N GLY A 206 -21.59 -23.17 7.57
CA GLY A 206 -22.26 -21.89 7.45
C GLY A 206 -21.69 -21.02 6.32
N TYR A 207 -22.37 -19.90 6.05
CA TYR A 207 -21.86 -18.88 5.15
C TYR A 207 -20.64 -18.19 5.80
N LEU A 208 -19.50 -18.13 5.11
CA LEU A 208 -18.21 -17.80 5.72
C LEU A 208 -18.21 -16.43 6.45
N THR A 209 -18.90 -15.43 5.90
CA THR A 209 -19.06 -14.12 6.53
C THR A 209 -19.79 -14.22 7.87
N GLU A 210 -20.83 -15.04 7.98
CA GLU A 210 -21.55 -15.27 9.25
C GLU A 210 -20.69 -16.08 10.23
N ALA A 211 -19.91 -17.05 9.73
CA ALA A 211 -19.02 -17.85 10.56
C ALA A 211 -17.98 -16.99 11.30
N PHE A 212 -17.33 -16.05 10.61
CA PHE A 212 -16.36 -15.14 11.26
C PHE A 212 -17.00 -14.28 12.36
N ALA A 213 -18.23 -13.81 12.15
CA ALA A 213 -18.96 -13.08 13.17
C ALA A 213 -19.37 -13.96 14.36
N ARG A 214 -19.87 -15.18 14.10
CA ARG A 214 -20.24 -16.16 15.13
C ARG A 214 -19.04 -16.47 16.05
N GLU A 215 -17.89 -16.79 15.47
CA GLU A 215 -16.67 -17.09 16.23
C GLU A 215 -16.17 -15.88 17.03
N THR A 216 -16.33 -14.68 16.47
CA THR A 216 -16.02 -13.43 17.19
C THR A 216 -16.95 -13.23 18.39
N VAL A 217 -18.27 -13.41 18.21
CA VAL A 217 -19.28 -13.31 19.26
C VAL A 217 -19.01 -14.29 20.40
N ASP A 218 -18.66 -15.53 20.07
CA ASP A 218 -18.30 -16.56 21.05
C ASP A 218 -17.03 -16.19 21.81
N PHE A 219 -15.99 -15.70 21.10
CA PHE A 219 -14.74 -15.24 21.71
C PHE A 219 -14.97 -14.09 22.70
N ILE A 220 -15.66 -13.02 22.30
CA ILE A 220 -15.89 -11.88 23.21
C ILE A 220 -16.80 -12.27 24.38
N GLY A 221 -17.80 -13.13 24.15
CA GLY A 221 -18.72 -13.59 25.20
C GLY A 221 -18.02 -14.39 26.29
N THR A 222 -17.09 -15.25 25.90
CA THR A 222 -16.34 -16.12 26.82
C THR A 222 -15.14 -15.43 27.47
N ARG A 223 -14.72 -14.25 26.98
CA ARG A 223 -13.64 -13.43 27.56
C ARG A 223 -14.11 -12.08 28.09
N LYS A 224 -15.42 -11.92 28.33
CA LYS A 224 -16.06 -10.65 28.75
C LYS A 224 -15.46 -10.00 30.01
N ASP A 225 -14.80 -10.76 30.88
CA ASP A 225 -14.25 -10.25 32.15
C ASP A 225 -12.77 -9.80 32.03
N GLN A 226 -12.18 -9.91 30.84
CA GLN A 226 -10.80 -9.48 30.53
C GLN A 226 -10.82 -8.48 29.36
N PRO A 227 -9.86 -7.54 29.28
CA PRO A 227 -9.72 -6.70 28.09
C PRO A 227 -9.37 -7.58 26.88
N TRP A 228 -10.08 -7.39 25.78
CA TRP A 228 -9.87 -8.14 24.55
C TRP A 228 -9.56 -7.24 23.36
N PHE A 229 -8.75 -7.76 22.45
CA PHE A 229 -8.52 -7.18 21.12
C PHE A 229 -8.98 -8.16 20.06
N VAL A 230 -9.86 -7.69 19.18
CA VAL A 230 -10.37 -8.45 18.05
C VAL A 230 -9.95 -7.77 16.76
N TYR A 231 -9.23 -8.50 15.91
CA TYR A 231 -9.03 -8.19 14.51
C TYR A 231 -9.99 -9.03 13.65
N LEU A 232 -11.12 -8.44 13.28
CA LEU A 232 -12.16 -9.06 12.47
C LEU A 232 -11.97 -8.65 11.00
N ALA A 233 -11.21 -9.48 10.30
CA ALA A 233 -10.74 -9.25 8.94
C ALA A 233 -11.60 -10.04 7.95
N PHE A 234 -12.79 -9.55 7.62
CA PHE A 234 -13.64 -10.20 6.64
C PHE A 234 -12.96 -10.31 5.27
N ASN A 235 -13.29 -11.36 4.52
CA ASN A 235 -13.05 -11.42 3.09
C ASN A 235 -14.21 -10.78 2.30
N ALA A 236 -15.37 -10.57 2.92
CA ALA A 236 -16.44 -9.75 2.34
C ALA A 236 -15.92 -8.31 2.13
N VAL A 237 -16.05 -7.73 0.94
CA VAL A 237 -16.87 -8.12 -0.23
C VAL A 237 -16.06 -8.59 -1.44
N HIS A 238 -14.83 -9.07 -1.21
CA HIS A 238 -13.92 -9.57 -2.25
C HIS A 238 -14.54 -10.71 -3.07
N SER A 239 -14.10 -10.86 -4.31
CA SER A 239 -14.45 -11.99 -5.17
C SER A 239 -14.10 -13.36 -4.53
N PRO A 240 -14.81 -14.45 -4.87
CA PRO A 240 -15.93 -14.55 -5.81
C PRO A 240 -17.23 -13.93 -5.27
N LEU A 241 -18.13 -13.50 -6.16
CA LEU A 241 -19.44 -12.97 -5.78
C LEU A 241 -20.43 -14.11 -5.46
N GLU A 242 -20.18 -14.80 -4.34
CA GLU A 242 -20.99 -15.89 -3.82
C GLU A 242 -21.81 -15.39 -2.63
N THR A 243 -23.09 -15.72 -2.59
CA THR A 243 -24.03 -15.25 -1.56
C THR A 243 -25.19 -16.25 -1.45
N THR A 244 -26.02 -16.10 -0.42
CA THR A 244 -27.20 -16.94 -0.17
C THR A 244 -28.49 -16.23 -0.59
N GLU A 245 -29.57 -17.00 -0.77
CA GLU A 245 -30.91 -16.47 -1.09
C GLU A 245 -31.44 -15.52 0.00
N LYS A 246 -31.08 -15.76 1.27
CA LYS A 246 -31.35 -14.87 2.42
C LYS A 246 -30.93 -13.43 2.16
N TYR A 247 -29.81 -13.22 1.47
CA TYR A 247 -29.29 -11.88 1.18
C TYR A 247 -29.67 -11.40 -0.22
N GLU A 248 -29.64 -12.27 -1.24
CA GLU A 248 -29.99 -11.87 -2.61
C GLU A 248 -31.45 -11.39 -2.73
N SER A 249 -32.38 -12.02 -2.00
CA SER A 249 -33.80 -11.66 -2.01
C SER A 249 -34.10 -10.24 -1.49
N ARG A 250 -33.18 -9.63 -0.72
CA ARG A 250 -33.30 -8.24 -0.24
C ARG A 250 -33.11 -7.21 -1.35
N PHE A 251 -32.59 -7.61 -2.51
CA PHE A 251 -32.13 -6.71 -3.57
C PHE A 251 -32.75 -7.01 -4.95
N THR A 252 -33.99 -7.54 -4.98
CA THR A 252 -34.70 -7.85 -6.24
C THR A 252 -35.00 -6.63 -7.12
N HIS A 253 -34.95 -5.42 -6.55
CA HIS A 253 -35.02 -4.16 -7.28
C HIS A 253 -33.76 -3.89 -8.13
N ILE A 254 -32.58 -4.35 -7.70
CA ILE A 254 -31.32 -4.23 -8.45
C ILE A 254 -31.34 -5.22 -9.61
N LYS A 255 -31.45 -4.73 -10.85
CA LYS A 255 -31.62 -5.58 -12.05
C LYS A 255 -30.32 -6.22 -12.53
N ASP A 256 -29.20 -5.54 -12.39
CA ASP A 256 -27.89 -6.12 -12.71
C ASP A 256 -27.54 -7.23 -11.72
N GLY A 257 -27.41 -8.46 -12.21
CA GLY A 257 -27.22 -9.64 -11.36
C GLY A 257 -25.90 -9.62 -10.59
N LYS A 258 -24.85 -9.02 -11.16
CA LYS A 258 -23.53 -8.91 -10.52
C LYS A 258 -23.57 -7.92 -9.35
N ARG A 259 -24.18 -6.75 -9.56
CA ARG A 259 -24.45 -5.74 -8.54
C ARG A 259 -25.38 -6.26 -7.45
N ARG A 260 -26.40 -7.05 -7.80
CA ARG A 260 -27.29 -7.68 -6.81
C ARG A 260 -26.51 -8.62 -5.87
N LYS A 261 -25.60 -9.43 -6.42
CA LYS A 261 -24.74 -10.31 -5.61
C LYS A 261 -23.75 -9.53 -4.74
N PHE A 262 -23.18 -8.45 -5.28
CA PHE A 262 -22.37 -7.52 -4.49
C PHE A 262 -23.17 -6.92 -3.33
N ALA A 263 -24.39 -6.43 -3.59
CA ALA A 263 -25.27 -5.87 -2.57
C ALA A 263 -25.62 -6.89 -1.49
N ALA A 264 -25.88 -8.13 -1.88
CA ALA A 264 -26.14 -9.24 -0.97
C ALA A 264 -24.91 -9.54 -0.08
N LEU A 265 -23.70 -9.57 -0.64
CA LEU A 265 -22.44 -9.71 0.11
C LEU A 265 -22.21 -8.56 1.10
N LEU A 266 -22.45 -7.32 0.67
CA LEU A 266 -22.33 -6.14 1.52
C LEU A 266 -23.36 -6.16 2.66
N SER A 267 -24.59 -6.56 2.37
CA SER A 267 -25.62 -6.73 3.41
C SER A 267 -25.25 -7.84 4.41
N ALA A 268 -24.60 -8.91 3.95
CA ALA A 268 -24.12 -9.95 4.86
C ALA A 268 -22.96 -9.48 5.75
N LEU A 269 -22.04 -8.67 5.20
CA LEU A 269 -21.01 -8.00 5.98
C LEU A 269 -21.61 -7.09 7.05
N ASP A 270 -22.62 -6.29 6.69
CA ASP A 270 -23.31 -5.40 7.63
C ASP A 270 -24.01 -6.16 8.75
N ASP A 271 -24.81 -7.18 8.44
CA ASP A 271 -25.47 -8.04 9.44
C ASP A 271 -24.43 -8.73 10.35
N ALA A 272 -23.33 -9.23 9.78
CA ALA A 272 -22.27 -9.92 10.50
C ALA A 272 -21.56 -8.97 11.49
N ALA A 273 -21.17 -7.78 11.04
CA ALA A 273 -20.63 -6.73 11.92
C ALA A 273 -21.66 -6.32 12.99
N GLY A 274 -22.92 -6.19 12.60
CA GLY A 274 -24.05 -5.87 13.48
C GLY A 274 -24.23 -6.87 14.63
N SER A 275 -24.02 -8.17 14.38
CA SER A 275 -24.10 -9.20 15.41
C SER A 275 -23.00 -9.04 16.48
N VAL A 276 -21.77 -8.70 16.06
CA VAL A 276 -20.65 -8.44 16.97
C VAL A 276 -20.90 -7.18 17.80
N LEU A 277 -21.32 -6.08 17.15
CA LEU A 277 -21.67 -4.83 17.84
C LEU A 277 -22.85 -5.05 18.82
N THR A 278 -23.81 -5.88 18.46
CA THR A 278 -24.92 -6.26 19.34
C THR A 278 -24.43 -7.02 20.55
N LYS A 279 -23.51 -7.97 20.36
CA LYS A 279 -22.93 -8.72 21.47
C LYS A 279 -22.16 -7.81 22.44
N VAL A 280 -21.39 -6.85 21.93
CA VAL A 280 -20.70 -5.84 22.76
C VAL A 280 -21.71 -5.06 23.64
N ARG A 281 -22.86 -4.68 23.06
CA ARG A 281 -23.94 -4.02 23.80
C ARG A 281 -24.61 -4.92 24.83
N GLU A 282 -24.91 -6.17 24.49
CA GLU A 282 -25.51 -7.16 25.40
C GLU A 282 -24.61 -7.44 26.62
N LEU A 283 -23.29 -7.39 26.44
CA LEU A 283 -22.32 -7.55 27.52
C LEU A 283 -22.14 -6.26 28.36
N GLY A 284 -22.81 -5.16 28.01
CA GLY A 284 -22.66 -3.87 28.67
C GLY A 284 -21.29 -3.22 28.45
N GLN A 285 -20.60 -3.55 27.36
CA GLN A 285 -19.21 -3.13 27.10
C GLN A 285 -19.09 -1.98 26.10
N GLU A 286 -20.19 -1.41 25.61
CA GLU A 286 -20.20 -0.40 24.53
C GLU A 286 -19.40 0.87 24.86
N GLU A 287 -19.46 1.35 26.11
CA GLU A 287 -18.70 2.53 26.56
C GLU A 287 -17.22 2.22 26.82
N ASN A 288 -16.89 0.96 27.07
CA ASN A 288 -15.53 0.47 27.28
C ASN A 288 -14.98 -0.29 26.06
N THR A 289 -15.43 0.03 24.85
CA THR A 289 -14.94 -0.58 23.62
C THR A 289 -14.65 0.48 22.56
N LEU A 290 -13.39 0.54 22.12
CA LEU A 290 -12.96 1.31 20.96
C LEU A 290 -13.19 0.47 19.69
N VAL A 291 -13.99 0.98 18.76
CA VAL A 291 -14.36 0.31 17.52
C VAL A 291 -13.81 1.07 16.32
N PHE A 292 -13.15 0.37 15.41
CA PHE A 292 -12.75 0.87 14.10
C PHE A 292 -13.45 0.07 12.99
N PHE A 293 -13.83 0.75 11.92
CA PHE A 293 -14.24 0.14 10.67
C PHE A 293 -13.48 0.77 9.49
N ILE A 294 -12.83 -0.08 8.69
CA ILE A 294 -12.14 0.32 7.45
C ILE A 294 -12.32 -0.72 6.32
N SER A 295 -11.98 -0.35 5.08
CA SER A 295 -11.65 -1.31 4.00
C SER A 295 -10.12 -1.41 3.86
N ASP A 296 -9.60 -2.58 3.45
CA ASP A 296 -8.15 -2.79 3.27
C ASP A 296 -7.57 -2.09 2.03
N ASN A 297 -8.40 -1.82 1.03
CA ASN A 297 -8.11 -1.00 -0.15
C ASN A 297 -9.40 -0.52 -0.81
N GLY A 298 -9.27 0.34 -1.83
CA GLY A 298 -10.39 0.74 -2.67
C GLY A 298 -11.00 -0.42 -3.47
N GLY A 299 -12.25 -0.27 -3.89
CA GLY A 299 -13.00 -1.35 -4.54
C GLY A 299 -12.59 -1.58 -6.00
N PRO A 300 -12.52 -2.83 -6.48
CA PRO A 300 -12.25 -3.14 -7.89
C PRO A 300 -13.55 -3.03 -8.70
N THR A 301 -13.97 -1.79 -9.00
CA THR A 301 -15.26 -1.42 -9.61
C THR A 301 -15.68 -2.33 -10.75
N ALA A 302 -14.81 -2.59 -11.72
CA ALA A 302 -15.17 -3.41 -12.87
C ALA A 302 -15.22 -4.92 -12.55
N GLN A 303 -14.47 -5.39 -11.54
CA GLN A 303 -14.43 -6.81 -11.15
C GLN A 303 -15.65 -7.25 -10.35
N ILE A 304 -16.10 -6.43 -9.40
CA ILE A 304 -17.16 -6.80 -8.47
C ILE A 304 -18.28 -5.77 -8.35
N THR A 305 -18.30 -4.73 -9.20
CA THR A 305 -19.26 -3.60 -9.17
C THR A 305 -19.16 -2.70 -7.94
N SER A 306 -18.11 -2.84 -7.13
CA SER A 306 -17.86 -1.99 -5.95
C SER A 306 -17.41 -0.58 -6.35
N GLY A 307 -18.28 0.39 -6.23
CA GLY A 307 -18.08 1.79 -6.56
C GLY A 307 -17.26 2.57 -5.54
N ASN A 308 -16.35 3.41 -6.03
CA ASN A 308 -15.50 4.29 -5.21
C ASN A 308 -16.09 5.70 -5.06
N GLY A 309 -17.39 5.88 -5.30
CA GLY A 309 -18.04 7.20 -5.26
C GLY A 309 -17.45 8.14 -6.34
N PRO A 310 -17.12 9.40 -6.00
CA PRO A 310 -16.59 10.38 -6.95
C PRO A 310 -15.10 10.19 -7.24
N LEU A 311 -14.44 9.23 -6.59
CA LEU A 311 -13.00 9.06 -6.63
C LEU A 311 -12.56 8.37 -7.92
N ARG A 312 -11.40 8.78 -8.46
CA ARG A 312 -10.79 8.17 -9.65
C ARG A 312 -10.04 6.90 -9.29
N GLY A 313 -10.06 5.93 -10.20
CA GLY A 313 -9.34 4.68 -10.06
C GLY A 313 -9.97 3.70 -9.07
N PHE A 314 -9.24 2.62 -8.79
CA PHE A 314 -9.72 1.45 -8.06
C PHE A 314 -8.55 0.67 -7.45
N LYS A 315 -8.85 -0.49 -6.85
CA LYS A 315 -7.86 -1.45 -6.35
C LYS A 315 -6.62 -1.56 -7.26
N ALA A 316 -5.45 -1.66 -6.64
CA ALA A 316 -4.13 -1.73 -7.26
C ALA A 316 -3.68 -0.44 -7.98
N GLN A 317 -4.32 0.70 -7.74
CA GLN A 317 -3.91 2.01 -8.25
C GLN A 317 -3.71 3.04 -7.13
N THR A 318 -2.73 3.94 -7.26
CA THR A 318 -2.49 5.02 -6.27
C THR A 318 -3.39 6.26 -6.46
N TRP A 319 -4.31 6.23 -7.43
CA TRP A 319 -5.45 7.14 -7.52
C TRP A 319 -6.32 7.10 -6.24
N GLU A 320 -7.10 8.15 -5.96
CA GLU A 320 -7.90 8.26 -4.73
C GLU A 320 -8.78 7.03 -4.50
N GLY A 321 -9.42 6.52 -5.55
CA GLY A 321 -10.31 5.37 -5.49
C GLY A 321 -9.61 4.03 -5.20
N GLY A 322 -8.28 3.97 -5.18
CA GLY A 322 -7.53 2.79 -4.73
C GLY A 322 -7.00 2.86 -3.30
N VAL A 323 -6.79 4.07 -2.75
CA VAL A 323 -6.14 4.28 -1.44
C VAL A 323 -7.00 4.99 -0.39
N ARG A 324 -8.08 5.67 -0.79
CA ARG A 324 -9.04 6.31 0.11
C ARG A 324 -10.23 5.38 0.32
N VAL A 325 -10.55 5.09 1.57
CA VAL A 325 -11.49 4.02 1.97
C VAL A 325 -12.55 4.55 2.94
N PRO A 326 -13.70 3.85 3.09
CA PRO A 326 -14.59 4.11 4.21
C PRO A 326 -13.81 3.94 5.52
N PHE A 327 -13.90 4.92 6.42
CA PHE A 327 -13.17 4.90 7.69
C PHE A 327 -14.05 5.54 8.78
N ALA A 328 -14.38 4.76 9.80
CA ALA A 328 -15.13 5.23 10.96
C ALA A 328 -14.50 4.72 12.27
N VAL A 329 -14.61 5.52 13.32
CA VAL A 329 -14.17 5.19 14.68
C VAL A 329 -15.25 5.56 15.68
N GLN A 330 -15.51 4.67 16.64
CA GLN A 330 -16.46 4.89 17.72
C GLN A 330 -15.81 4.52 19.05
N TRP A 331 -15.97 5.38 20.05
CA TRP A 331 -15.74 5.05 21.45
C TRP A 331 -16.72 5.84 22.29
N LYS A 332 -17.84 5.21 22.65
CA LYS A 332 -18.97 5.88 23.29
C LYS A 332 -18.53 6.44 24.65
N GLY A 333 -18.85 7.71 24.91
CA GLY A 333 -18.41 8.43 26.11
C GLY A 333 -17.03 9.09 26.01
N HIS A 334 -16.23 8.76 24.98
CA HIS A 334 -14.88 9.29 24.78
C HIS A 334 -14.73 10.08 23.48
N ILE A 335 -15.25 9.57 22.37
CA ILE A 335 -15.26 10.23 21.06
C ILE A 335 -16.64 10.85 20.83
N PRO A 336 -16.74 12.13 20.42
CA PRO A 336 -18.01 12.75 20.10
C PRO A 336 -18.76 12.00 18.98
N ALA A 337 -20.04 11.73 19.21
CA ALA A 337 -20.90 11.04 18.26
C ALA A 337 -21.33 11.94 17.08
N GLY A 338 -21.58 11.32 15.93
CA GLY A 338 -22.13 11.97 14.73
C GLY A 338 -21.18 12.94 14.03
N LYS A 339 -19.87 12.86 14.28
CA LYS A 339 -18.89 13.78 13.67
C LYS A 339 -18.47 13.33 12.29
N THR A 340 -18.23 14.32 11.42
CA THR A 340 -17.57 14.14 10.13
C THR A 340 -16.26 14.90 10.19
N ASP A 341 -15.14 14.20 10.00
CA ASP A 341 -13.81 14.80 10.02
C ASP A 341 -13.18 14.75 8.61
N PRO A 342 -12.85 15.90 8.00
CA PRO A 342 -12.26 15.95 6.68
C PRO A 342 -10.74 15.80 6.66
N ARG A 343 -10.07 15.82 7.84
CA ARG A 343 -8.62 15.80 7.94
C ARG A 343 -8.06 14.45 7.44
N PRO A 344 -6.92 14.43 6.73
CA PRO A 344 -6.32 13.19 6.27
C PRO A 344 -5.85 12.33 7.44
N VAL A 345 -6.39 11.12 7.55
CA VAL A 345 -5.93 10.06 8.47
C VAL A 345 -5.57 8.83 7.68
N ILE A 346 -4.72 7.98 8.23
CA ILE A 346 -4.27 6.76 7.58
C ILE A 346 -4.40 5.56 8.51
N GLN A 347 -4.68 4.38 7.98
CA GLN A 347 -4.86 3.17 8.81
C GLN A 347 -3.66 2.86 9.74
N LEU A 348 -2.48 3.40 9.44
CA LEU A 348 -1.29 3.25 10.30
C LEU A 348 -1.52 3.84 11.68
N ASP A 349 -2.42 4.82 11.78
CA ASP A 349 -2.81 5.50 13.01
C ASP A 349 -3.58 4.61 13.98
N ILE A 350 -4.16 3.50 13.49
CA ILE A 350 -4.96 2.58 14.32
C ILE A 350 -4.09 1.95 15.41
N LEU A 351 -2.85 1.55 15.10
CA LEU A 351 -1.94 0.98 16.09
C LEU A 351 -1.63 1.94 17.25
N PRO A 352 -1.08 3.15 17.04
CA PRO A 352 -0.81 4.08 18.13
C PRO A 352 -2.07 4.55 18.86
N THR A 353 -3.21 4.68 18.16
CA THR A 353 -4.49 5.03 18.80
C THR A 353 -4.97 3.93 19.73
N ALA A 354 -4.89 2.66 19.30
CA ALA A 354 -5.26 1.50 20.10
C ALA A 354 -4.33 1.30 21.31
N LEU A 355 -3.02 1.52 21.12
CA LEU A 355 -2.05 1.48 22.21
C LEU A 355 -2.29 2.59 23.24
N ALA A 356 -2.53 3.82 22.78
CA ALA A 356 -2.85 4.93 23.68
C ALA A 356 -4.15 4.68 24.47
N ALA A 357 -5.18 4.12 23.83
CA ALA A 357 -6.41 3.70 24.51
C ALA A 357 -6.14 2.63 25.60
N ALA A 358 -5.16 1.75 25.38
CA ALA A 358 -4.70 0.75 26.34
C ALA A 358 -3.74 1.30 27.42
N GLY A 359 -3.42 2.60 27.40
CA GLY A 359 -2.45 3.24 28.30
C GLY A 359 -0.99 2.91 27.96
N LEU A 360 -0.69 2.63 26.70
CA LEU A 360 0.64 2.29 26.20
C LEU A 360 1.19 3.39 25.29
N GLU A 361 2.51 3.53 25.30
CA GLU A 361 3.21 4.47 24.42
C GLU A 361 3.23 3.99 22.96
N LYS A 362 3.31 4.97 22.05
CA LYS A 362 3.55 4.69 20.63
C LYS A 362 4.96 4.11 20.43
N PRO A 363 5.14 3.04 19.64
CA PRO A 363 6.46 2.58 19.24
C PRO A 363 7.20 3.61 18.38
N ASP A 364 8.51 3.77 18.61
CA ASP A 364 9.34 4.74 17.88
C ASP A 364 9.30 4.51 16.37
N GLU A 365 9.29 3.24 15.96
CA GLU A 365 9.29 2.82 14.57
C GLU A 365 7.95 3.00 13.84
N ALA A 366 6.85 3.27 14.58
CA ALA A 366 5.51 3.44 14.01
C ALA A 366 5.39 4.77 13.26
N ASP A 367 4.90 4.71 12.02
CA ASP A 367 4.67 5.87 11.15
C ASP A 367 3.33 6.56 11.42
N GLY A 368 2.34 5.83 11.96
CA GLY A 368 1.06 6.41 12.35
C GLY A 368 1.14 7.28 13.60
N VAL A 369 0.07 8.01 13.89
CA VAL A 369 -0.07 8.85 15.11
C VAL A 369 -1.31 8.47 15.93
N ASN A 370 -1.29 8.78 17.23
CA ASN A 370 -2.45 8.62 18.08
C ASN A 370 -3.54 9.64 17.70
N LEU A 371 -4.71 9.16 17.25
CA LEU A 371 -5.82 10.00 16.82
C LEU A 371 -6.69 10.53 17.97
N LEU A 372 -6.56 10.02 19.21
CA LEU A 372 -7.44 10.42 20.32
C LEU A 372 -7.46 11.95 20.55
N PRO A 373 -6.32 12.67 20.62
CA PRO A 373 -6.34 14.13 20.80
C PRO A 373 -7.03 14.88 19.64
N TYR A 374 -6.97 14.34 18.42
CA TYR A 374 -7.62 14.92 17.26
C TYR A 374 -9.13 14.67 17.28
N LEU A 375 -9.54 13.46 17.68
CA LEU A 375 -10.92 13.02 17.77
C LEU A 375 -11.70 13.68 18.91
N THR A 376 -11.03 14.00 20.02
CA THR A 376 -11.61 14.71 21.17
C THR A 376 -11.62 16.23 21.00
N GLY A 377 -10.96 16.75 19.96
CA GLY A 377 -10.86 18.18 19.67
C GLY A 377 -9.78 18.93 20.45
N GLU A 378 -8.89 18.21 21.16
CA GLU A 378 -7.71 18.78 21.80
C GLU A 378 -6.71 19.34 20.77
N LYS A 379 -6.55 18.64 19.64
CA LYS A 379 -5.71 19.04 18.51
C LYS A 379 -6.55 19.40 17.28
N PRO A 380 -6.64 20.68 16.91
CA PRO A 380 -7.42 21.11 15.74
C PRO A 380 -6.71 20.90 14.40
N GLU A 381 -5.38 20.79 14.39
CA GLU A 381 -4.58 20.62 13.18
C GLU A 381 -4.75 19.23 12.52
N ALA A 382 -4.19 19.05 11.32
CA ALA A 382 -4.13 17.74 10.67
C ALA A 382 -3.12 16.83 11.40
N PRO A 383 -3.41 15.52 11.55
CA PRO A 383 -2.51 14.61 12.25
C PRO A 383 -1.20 14.32 11.50
N HIS A 384 -1.18 14.56 10.18
CA HIS A 384 -0.04 14.30 9.30
C HIS A 384 0.31 15.53 8.49
N GLU A 385 1.60 15.82 8.34
CA GLU A 385 2.06 16.81 7.36
C GLU A 385 1.79 16.30 5.94
N ALA A 386 2.17 15.06 5.66
CA ALA A 386 1.95 14.41 4.38
C ALA A 386 1.75 12.90 4.53
N LEU A 387 1.06 12.31 3.55
CA LEU A 387 0.86 10.87 3.40
C LEU A 387 1.52 10.41 2.10
N TYR A 388 2.07 9.20 2.09
CA TYR A 388 2.92 8.70 1.01
C TYR A 388 2.47 7.32 0.50
N TRP A 389 2.71 7.06 -0.78
CA TRP A 389 2.47 5.78 -1.42
C TRP A 389 3.59 5.45 -2.42
N ARG A 390 3.99 4.19 -2.41
CA ARG A 390 4.79 3.54 -3.47
C ARG A 390 4.25 2.13 -3.68
N PHE A 391 4.03 1.78 -4.94
CA PHE A 391 3.54 0.45 -5.30
C PHE A 391 4.00 0.07 -6.72
N GLY A 392 5.08 -0.72 -6.80
CA GLY A 392 5.81 -0.96 -8.03
C GLY A 392 6.27 0.36 -8.64
N ARG A 393 5.90 0.59 -9.91
CA ARG A 393 6.21 1.84 -10.62
C ARG A 393 5.28 3.01 -10.27
N GLN A 394 4.30 2.81 -9.39
CA GLN A 394 3.33 3.83 -9.00
C GLN A 394 3.79 4.60 -7.76
N LEU A 395 3.35 5.85 -7.66
CA LEU A 395 3.57 6.67 -6.48
C LEU A 395 2.39 7.61 -6.23
N ALA A 396 2.26 8.03 -4.97
CA ALA A 396 1.54 9.24 -4.62
C ALA A 396 2.16 9.90 -3.38
N VAL A 397 1.95 11.21 -3.25
CA VAL A 397 2.15 11.96 -2.01
C VAL A 397 1.02 12.97 -1.88
N ARG A 398 0.42 13.05 -0.69
CA ARG A 398 -0.61 14.04 -0.36
C ARG A 398 -0.11 14.92 0.78
N LYS A 399 -0.11 16.25 0.60
CA LYS A 399 0.15 17.25 1.65
C LYS A 399 -0.97 18.28 1.65
N GLY A 400 -1.74 18.33 2.73
CA GLY A 400 -2.99 19.10 2.78
C GLY A 400 -3.93 18.66 1.66
N ASP A 401 -4.35 19.61 0.82
CA ASP A 401 -5.24 19.34 -0.31
C ASP A 401 -4.51 18.93 -1.60
N TRP A 402 -3.18 19.08 -1.64
CA TRP A 402 -2.42 18.78 -2.85
C TRP A 402 -1.99 17.32 -2.89
N LYS A 403 -2.18 16.69 -4.05
CA LYS A 403 -1.75 15.32 -4.32
C LYS A 403 -0.97 15.24 -5.62
N LEU A 404 0.27 14.76 -5.54
CA LEU A 404 1.08 14.36 -6.70
C LEU A 404 0.97 12.84 -6.85
N VAL A 405 0.65 12.34 -8.04
CA VAL A 405 0.34 10.92 -8.26
C VAL A 405 0.78 10.44 -9.63
N LYS A 406 1.30 9.21 -9.69
CA LYS A 406 1.56 8.46 -10.92
C LYS A 406 0.98 7.07 -10.76
N ALA A 407 -0.09 6.82 -11.51
CA ALA A 407 -0.76 5.53 -11.58
C ALA A 407 -1.14 5.25 -13.04
N PRO A 408 -1.32 3.97 -13.43
CA PRO A 408 -1.72 3.65 -14.79
C PRO A 408 -3.10 4.25 -15.12
N GLU A 409 -3.22 4.74 -16.36
CA GLU A 409 -4.48 5.14 -16.98
C GLU A 409 -5.25 3.87 -17.37
N GLY A 410 -6.33 3.57 -16.66
CA GLY A 410 -6.99 2.26 -16.75
C GLY A 410 -6.15 1.11 -16.17
N GLY A 411 -6.72 -0.10 -16.10
CA GLY A 411 -6.04 -1.23 -15.47
C GLY A 411 -6.92 -2.48 -15.37
N GLY A 412 -6.27 -3.65 -15.41
CA GLY A 412 -6.95 -4.95 -15.31
C GLY A 412 -7.71 -5.10 -13.98
N LEU A 413 -8.77 -5.90 -14.02
CA LEU A 413 -9.83 -5.99 -13.01
C LEU A 413 -9.37 -6.32 -11.58
N ASP A 414 -8.15 -6.82 -11.38
CA ASP A 414 -7.75 -7.52 -10.15
C ASP A 414 -6.26 -7.40 -9.80
N GLY A 415 -5.56 -6.38 -10.31
CA GLY A 415 -4.11 -6.25 -10.11
C GLY A 415 -3.26 -7.20 -10.98
N ARG A 416 -3.84 -7.90 -11.97
CA ARG A 416 -3.06 -8.70 -12.94
C ARG A 416 -2.06 -7.91 -13.80
N ASN A 417 -2.15 -6.58 -13.78
CA ASN A 417 -1.23 -5.69 -14.51
C ASN A 417 -0.30 -4.88 -13.56
N ILE A 418 -0.04 -5.36 -12.34
CA ILE A 418 0.93 -4.70 -11.44
C ILE A 418 2.32 -4.82 -12.06
N VAL A 419 2.90 -3.68 -12.45
CA VAL A 419 4.25 -3.61 -13.00
C VAL A 419 5.23 -3.36 -11.87
N ALA A 420 6.03 -4.38 -11.54
CA ALA A 420 7.18 -4.22 -10.67
C ALA A 420 8.19 -3.26 -11.30
N GLY A 421 8.88 -2.49 -10.46
CA GLY A 421 9.94 -1.60 -10.91
C GLY A 421 10.11 -0.46 -9.94
N GLU A 422 11.02 0.43 -10.31
CA GLU A 422 11.28 1.66 -9.57
C GLU A 422 10.20 2.69 -9.91
N ALA A 423 9.62 3.29 -8.88
CA ALA A 423 8.75 4.45 -9.03
C ALA A 423 9.61 5.71 -9.21
N THR A 424 9.28 6.52 -10.21
CA THR A 424 9.90 7.83 -10.46
C THR A 424 8.80 8.87 -10.62
N VAL A 425 9.09 10.10 -10.17
CA VAL A 425 8.16 11.25 -10.25
C VAL A 425 7.93 11.75 -11.67
N ASP A 426 8.69 11.26 -12.66
CA ASP A 426 8.48 11.60 -14.07
C ASP A 426 7.04 11.31 -14.47
N ASP A 427 6.43 12.19 -15.25
CA ASP A 427 5.04 12.08 -15.70
C ASP A 427 3.98 12.03 -14.57
N ALA A 428 4.35 12.36 -13.32
CA ALA A 428 3.38 12.46 -12.24
C ALA A 428 2.42 13.65 -12.48
N GLN A 429 1.15 13.44 -12.13
CA GLN A 429 0.06 14.39 -12.27
C GLN A 429 -0.21 15.03 -10.92
N LEU A 430 -0.58 16.32 -10.91
CA LEU A 430 -0.83 17.09 -9.69
C LEU A 430 -2.30 17.51 -9.63
N TYR A 431 -2.90 17.36 -8.45
CA TYR A 431 -4.30 17.72 -8.18
C TYR A 431 -4.45 18.47 -6.88
N ASN A 432 -5.44 19.38 -6.84
CA ASN A 432 -5.98 19.95 -5.60
C ASN A 432 -7.29 19.24 -5.27
N LEU A 433 -7.28 18.37 -4.26
CA LEU A 433 -8.40 17.50 -3.89
C LEU A 433 -9.57 18.23 -3.22
N ALA A 434 -9.36 19.46 -2.73
CA ALA A 434 -10.46 20.27 -2.20
C ALA A 434 -11.39 20.75 -3.33
N GLU A 435 -10.83 20.96 -4.53
CA GLU A 435 -11.56 21.43 -5.72
C GLU A 435 -11.87 20.29 -6.69
N ASP A 436 -11.04 19.25 -6.71
CA ASP A 436 -11.11 18.15 -7.66
C ASP A 436 -10.79 16.80 -7.01
N ILE A 437 -11.71 16.33 -6.16
CA ILE A 437 -11.63 15.01 -5.51
C ILE A 437 -11.61 13.85 -6.52
N GLY A 438 -12.04 14.10 -7.77
CA GLY A 438 -12.07 13.12 -8.85
C GLY A 438 -10.79 13.10 -9.69
N GLU A 439 -9.76 13.86 -9.33
CA GLU A 439 -8.46 13.88 -10.00
C GLU A 439 -8.58 14.02 -11.54
N LYS A 440 -9.37 15.00 -12.02
CA LYS A 440 -9.70 15.19 -13.44
C LYS A 440 -8.82 16.24 -14.12
N ASN A 441 -8.45 17.30 -13.40
CA ASN A 441 -7.74 18.47 -13.91
C ASN A 441 -6.29 18.46 -13.45
N ASN A 442 -5.37 17.93 -14.27
CA ASN A 442 -3.95 17.91 -13.95
C ASN A 442 -3.38 19.34 -13.93
N LEU A 443 -2.88 19.78 -12.78
CA LEU A 443 -2.32 21.10 -12.52
C LEU A 443 -0.79 21.14 -12.60
N ALA A 444 -0.10 20.04 -12.91
CA ALA A 444 1.36 19.95 -12.83
C ALA A 444 2.09 21.03 -13.67
N ALA A 445 1.58 21.33 -14.87
CA ALA A 445 2.14 22.36 -15.73
C ALA A 445 1.86 23.80 -15.25
N ARG A 446 0.80 23.99 -14.45
CA ARG A 446 0.38 25.31 -13.92
C ARG A 446 0.99 25.61 -12.56
N GLU A 447 1.33 24.58 -11.78
CA GLU A 447 1.81 24.68 -10.40
C GLU A 447 3.19 24.00 -10.23
N PRO A 448 4.24 24.42 -10.98
CA PRO A 448 5.53 23.72 -10.98
C PRO A 448 6.24 23.75 -9.63
N GLU A 449 6.09 24.81 -8.84
CA GLU A 449 6.66 24.88 -7.49
C GLU A 449 6.01 23.87 -6.54
N LYS A 450 4.70 23.61 -6.71
CA LYS A 450 4.00 22.58 -5.94
C LYS A 450 4.46 21.18 -6.33
N VAL A 451 4.67 20.92 -7.62
CA VAL A 451 5.25 19.66 -8.10
C VAL A 451 6.63 19.45 -7.47
N LYS A 452 7.48 20.48 -7.45
CA LYS A 452 8.82 20.44 -6.86
C LYS A 452 8.78 20.16 -5.36
N GLU A 453 7.91 20.82 -4.61
CA GLU A 453 7.71 20.58 -3.17
C GLU A 453 7.31 19.12 -2.90
N LEU A 454 6.26 18.64 -3.56
CA LEU A 454 5.76 17.28 -3.35
C LEU A 454 6.75 16.21 -3.81
N THR A 455 7.48 16.47 -4.91
CA THR A 455 8.58 15.63 -5.38
C THR A 455 9.67 15.48 -4.31
N ALA A 456 10.08 16.59 -3.69
CA ALA A 456 11.09 16.56 -2.64
C ALA A 456 10.65 15.72 -1.44
N LEU A 457 9.41 15.92 -0.98
CA LEU A 457 8.81 15.13 0.11
C LEU A 457 8.78 13.64 -0.22
N TRP A 458 8.30 13.27 -1.41
CA TRP A 458 8.21 11.86 -1.81
C TRP A 458 9.59 11.22 -1.96
N ASN A 459 10.56 11.91 -2.59
CA ASN A 459 11.93 11.40 -2.74
C ASN A 459 12.62 11.22 -1.38
N GLN A 460 12.45 12.16 -0.45
CA GLN A 460 12.98 12.05 0.90
C GLN A 460 12.42 10.82 1.60
N TRP A 461 11.09 10.65 1.61
CA TRP A 461 10.46 9.46 2.20
C TRP A 461 10.93 8.17 1.52
N ASN A 462 10.96 8.14 0.18
CA ASN A 462 11.32 6.96 -0.59
C ASN A 462 12.79 6.54 -0.41
N SER A 463 13.70 7.49 -0.14
CA SER A 463 15.13 7.22 0.09
C SER A 463 15.40 6.34 1.31
N GLY A 464 14.49 6.33 2.29
CA GLY A 464 14.58 5.51 3.50
C GLY A 464 13.92 4.13 3.39
N LEU A 465 13.45 3.74 2.20
CA LEU A 465 12.72 2.48 2.00
C LEU A 465 13.63 1.41 1.42
N VAL A 466 13.30 0.15 1.69
CA VAL A 466 14.01 -1.00 1.12
C VAL A 466 13.37 -1.46 -0.18
N ALA A 467 14.10 -2.27 -0.95
CA ALA A 467 13.53 -2.95 -2.11
C ALA A 467 12.45 -3.97 -1.69
N PRO A 468 11.43 -4.23 -2.53
CA PRO A 468 10.46 -5.30 -2.28
C PRO A 468 11.14 -6.66 -2.09
N LYS A 469 10.73 -7.41 -1.07
CA LYS A 469 11.26 -8.76 -0.76
C LYS A 469 10.80 -9.82 -1.79
N TRP A 470 9.74 -9.56 -2.55
CA TRP A 470 9.28 -10.39 -3.67
C TRP A 470 8.66 -9.53 -4.77
N ARG A 471 8.24 -10.16 -5.87
CA ARG A 471 7.63 -9.50 -7.04
C ARG A 471 6.13 -9.82 -7.16
N PRO A 472 5.32 -9.00 -7.85
CA PRO A 472 3.92 -9.30 -8.14
C PRO A 472 3.76 -10.53 -9.03
N GLY A 473 2.67 -11.27 -8.84
CA GLY A 473 2.32 -12.49 -9.58
C GLY A 473 2.17 -13.71 -8.64
N PRO A 474 1.62 -14.83 -9.12
CA PRO A 474 1.51 -16.05 -8.34
C PRO A 474 2.91 -16.53 -7.97
N GLY A 475 3.28 -16.33 -6.72
CA GLY A 475 4.44 -16.92 -6.04
C GLY A 475 5.57 -17.40 -6.96
N ARG A 476 6.20 -16.51 -7.72
CA ARG A 476 7.58 -16.77 -8.12
C ARG A 476 8.44 -16.48 -6.90
N ASN A 477 8.38 -17.42 -5.97
CA ASN A 477 9.49 -17.62 -5.08
C ASN A 477 10.73 -17.81 -5.95
N ASN A 478 11.82 -17.18 -5.56
CA ASN A 478 13.17 -17.50 -6.01
C ASN A 478 13.47 -18.98 -5.71
N LYS A 479 12.91 -19.93 -6.47
CA LYS A 479 13.39 -21.33 -6.45
C LYS A 479 14.80 -21.46 -7.07
N ASN A 480 15.40 -20.35 -7.47
CA ASN A 480 16.79 -20.26 -7.94
C ASN A 480 17.74 -19.60 -6.93
N GLN A 481 17.36 -19.42 -5.66
CA GLN A 481 18.33 -19.04 -4.62
C GLN A 481 18.61 -20.10 -3.56
N ASP A 482 17.85 -21.21 -3.50
CA ASP A 482 18.06 -22.26 -2.49
C ASP A 482 18.06 -23.70 -3.04
N ARG A 483 18.36 -23.86 -4.34
CA ARG A 483 18.89 -25.12 -4.84
C ARG A 483 20.35 -24.89 -5.17
N THR A 484 21.21 -25.24 -4.22
CA THR A 484 22.53 -25.77 -4.51
C THR A 484 22.33 -26.99 -5.39
N ASP A 485 22.29 -26.78 -6.71
CA ASP A 485 22.70 -27.82 -7.63
C ASP A 485 24.21 -27.99 -7.40
N PRO A 486 24.68 -29.12 -6.82
CA PRO A 486 26.08 -29.29 -6.47
C PRO A 486 27.00 -29.27 -7.71
N ASP A 487 26.43 -29.40 -8.90
CA ASP A 487 27.16 -29.62 -10.15
C ASP A 487 26.96 -28.51 -11.21
N ALA A 488 26.21 -27.44 -10.91
CA ALA A 488 26.11 -26.30 -11.81
C ALA A 488 27.29 -25.32 -11.61
N PRO A 489 28.12 -25.03 -12.63
CA PRO A 489 29.25 -24.12 -12.48
C PRO A 489 28.76 -22.71 -12.12
N ALA A 490 29.29 -22.18 -11.02
CA ALA A 490 28.96 -20.84 -10.53
C ALA A 490 29.27 -19.78 -11.61
N PRO A 491 28.42 -18.76 -11.79
CA PRO A 491 28.76 -17.63 -12.64
C PRO A 491 30.00 -16.92 -12.07
N ALA A 492 30.99 -16.66 -12.91
CA ALA A 492 32.24 -16.03 -12.51
C ALA A 492 31.97 -14.62 -11.94
N THR A 493 32.07 -14.51 -10.62
CA THR A 493 31.79 -13.28 -9.86
C THR A 493 33.00 -12.34 -9.79
N ALA A 494 34.16 -12.76 -10.31
CA ALA A 494 35.30 -11.95 -10.76
C ALA A 494 36.21 -12.85 -11.64
N GLY A 495 36.70 -12.37 -12.78
CA GLY A 495 37.58 -13.14 -13.67
C GLY A 495 37.28 -13.00 -15.17
N SER A 496 38.13 -13.64 -16.00
CA SER A 496 37.96 -13.77 -17.45
C SER A 496 36.93 -14.86 -17.77
N ALA A 497 35.95 -14.55 -18.62
CA ALA A 497 34.98 -15.50 -19.16
C ALA A 497 35.18 -15.67 -20.68
N GLY A 498 34.96 -16.90 -21.18
CA GLY A 498 35.31 -17.32 -22.54
C GLY A 498 36.52 -18.28 -22.55
N PRO A 499 37.13 -18.57 -23.71
CA PRO A 499 36.82 -18.00 -25.02
C PRO A 499 35.55 -18.58 -25.65
N TRP A 500 34.83 -17.76 -26.41
CA TRP A 500 33.71 -18.15 -27.26
C TRP A 500 33.99 -17.81 -28.73
N LYS A 501 33.38 -18.54 -29.67
CA LYS A 501 33.54 -18.36 -31.11
C LYS A 501 32.23 -17.97 -31.79
N ALA A 502 32.27 -17.58 -33.06
CA ALA A 502 31.08 -17.24 -33.83
C ALA A 502 29.99 -18.32 -33.73
N GLY A 503 28.76 -17.90 -33.42
CA GLY A 503 27.60 -18.77 -33.25
C GLY A 503 27.36 -19.23 -31.80
N ASP A 504 28.32 -19.05 -30.89
CA ASP A 504 28.10 -19.31 -29.46
C ASP A 504 27.13 -18.29 -28.87
N ALA A 505 26.28 -18.77 -27.96
CA ALA A 505 25.36 -17.95 -27.20
C ALA A 505 25.22 -18.45 -25.76
N LEU A 506 25.10 -17.51 -24.82
CA LEU A 506 24.80 -17.78 -23.42
C LEU A 506 23.43 -17.18 -23.10
N ASP A 507 22.67 -17.83 -22.24
CA ASP A 507 21.48 -17.21 -21.67
C ASP A 507 21.85 -16.09 -20.68
N GLY A 508 20.87 -15.27 -20.28
CA GLY A 508 21.12 -14.14 -19.38
C GLY A 508 21.65 -14.51 -17.99
N LYS A 509 21.54 -15.79 -17.58
CA LYS A 509 22.04 -16.29 -16.28
C LYS A 509 23.49 -16.78 -16.40
N ALA A 510 23.86 -17.38 -17.52
CA ALA A 510 25.21 -17.85 -17.82
C ALA A 510 26.13 -16.74 -18.35
N ALA A 511 25.57 -15.64 -18.86
CA ALA A 511 26.33 -14.51 -19.36
C ALA A 511 27.07 -13.74 -18.24
N PRO A 512 28.21 -13.09 -18.55
CA PRO A 512 28.97 -12.28 -17.59
C PRO A 512 28.13 -11.22 -16.89
N GLN A 513 28.35 -11.03 -15.58
CA GLN A 513 27.63 -10.03 -14.78
C GLN A 513 28.31 -8.66 -14.89
N VAL A 514 27.88 -7.84 -15.84
CA VAL A 514 28.57 -6.60 -16.25
C VAL A 514 28.03 -5.33 -15.57
N ALA A 515 26.93 -5.43 -14.82
CA ALA A 515 26.30 -4.27 -14.18
C ALA A 515 27.24 -3.53 -13.23
N GLY A 516 27.47 -2.24 -13.48
CA GLY A 516 28.29 -1.36 -12.66
C GLY A 516 29.78 -1.69 -12.64
N ARG A 517 30.27 -2.50 -13.58
CA ARG A 517 31.66 -2.97 -13.60
C ARG A 517 32.46 -2.40 -14.76
N ALA A 518 33.77 -2.32 -14.56
CA ALA A 518 34.70 -2.18 -15.67
C ALA A 518 34.75 -3.51 -16.45
N LEU A 519 34.93 -3.43 -17.76
CA LEU A 519 35.00 -4.62 -18.60
C LEU A 519 36.03 -4.46 -19.71
N ARG A 520 36.71 -5.55 -20.04
CA ARG A 520 37.58 -5.66 -21.21
C ARG A 520 37.07 -6.77 -22.11
N LEU A 521 36.71 -6.39 -23.32
CA LEU A 521 36.34 -7.29 -24.41
C LEU A 521 37.56 -7.50 -25.28
N SER A 522 38.00 -8.74 -25.48
CA SER A 522 39.06 -9.06 -26.44
C SER A 522 38.54 -10.06 -27.45
N ALA A 523 38.81 -9.85 -28.74
CA ALA A 523 38.42 -10.79 -29.78
C ALA A 523 39.50 -10.96 -30.85
N ASP A 524 39.70 -12.21 -31.29
CA ASP A 524 40.47 -12.56 -32.48
C ASP A 524 39.50 -12.75 -33.65
N ILE A 525 39.66 -11.92 -34.69
CA ILE A 525 38.74 -11.86 -35.85
C ILE A 525 39.50 -11.96 -37.17
N GLU A 526 38.82 -12.42 -38.23
CA GLU A 526 39.28 -12.27 -39.62
C GLU A 526 38.40 -11.27 -40.37
N ALA A 527 38.97 -10.11 -40.69
CA ALA A 527 38.27 -8.90 -41.13
C ALA A 527 38.24 -8.76 -42.67
N ASN A 528 37.85 -9.81 -43.40
CA ASN A 528 37.85 -9.79 -44.88
C ASN A 528 36.69 -8.96 -45.47
N ALA A 529 35.60 -8.80 -44.71
CA ALA A 529 34.49 -7.87 -44.96
C ALA A 529 34.05 -7.28 -43.61
N PRO A 530 34.64 -6.17 -43.14
CA PRO A 530 34.64 -5.78 -41.73
C PRO A 530 33.37 -5.02 -41.29
N ASP A 531 32.20 -5.66 -41.36
CA ASP A 531 30.96 -5.12 -40.80
C ASP A 531 30.21 -6.16 -39.97
N GLY A 532 29.53 -5.70 -38.93
CA GLY A 532 28.63 -6.49 -38.10
C GLY A 532 29.16 -6.70 -36.68
N VAL A 533 28.39 -7.43 -35.87
CA VAL A 533 28.59 -7.55 -34.43
C VAL A 533 29.52 -8.70 -34.08
N ILE A 534 30.64 -8.40 -33.44
CA ILE A 534 31.63 -9.38 -33.00
C ILE A 534 31.11 -10.08 -31.74
N VAL A 535 30.67 -9.32 -30.76
CA VAL A 535 30.01 -9.82 -29.54
C VAL A 535 29.04 -8.79 -29.00
N ALA A 536 27.87 -9.24 -28.54
CA ALA A 536 26.91 -8.41 -27.83
C ALA A 536 26.38 -9.13 -26.61
N GLN A 537 26.02 -8.36 -25.59
CA GLN A 537 25.23 -8.84 -24.47
C GLN A 537 24.18 -7.79 -24.13
N GLY A 538 22.91 -8.19 -24.13
CA GLY A 538 21.80 -7.31 -23.80
C GLY A 538 20.98 -6.85 -24.98
N ALA A 539 20.25 -5.76 -24.76
CA ALA A 539 19.31 -5.20 -25.74
C ALA A 539 19.11 -3.69 -25.50
N LYS A 540 18.08 -3.10 -26.11
CA LYS A 540 17.74 -1.67 -26.07
C LYS A 540 17.69 -1.02 -24.68
N GLY A 541 17.52 -1.79 -23.60
CA GLY A 541 17.51 -1.29 -22.23
C GLY A 541 18.91 -1.20 -21.58
N ASN A 542 19.67 -2.29 -21.58
CA ASN A 542 21.02 -2.35 -21.01
C ASN A 542 21.84 -3.37 -21.78
N GLY A 543 23.13 -3.08 -21.97
CA GLY A 543 24.02 -3.98 -22.70
C GLY A 543 25.26 -3.31 -23.25
N TYR A 544 26.09 -4.11 -23.91
CA TYR A 544 27.17 -3.63 -24.75
C TYR A 544 27.22 -4.42 -26.05
N ALA A 545 27.78 -3.82 -27.09
CA ALA A 545 28.16 -4.52 -28.31
C ALA A 545 29.50 -4.01 -28.81
N LEU A 546 30.41 -4.94 -29.09
CA LEU A 546 31.64 -4.69 -29.85
C LEU A 546 31.37 -5.09 -31.30
N TYR A 547 31.50 -4.16 -32.22
CA TYR A 547 31.09 -4.37 -33.60
C TYR A 547 31.94 -3.54 -34.57
N LEU A 548 31.88 -3.89 -35.85
CA LEU A 548 32.42 -3.06 -36.93
C LEU A 548 31.29 -2.39 -37.71
N HIS A 549 31.51 -1.13 -38.06
CA HIS A 549 30.62 -0.36 -38.94
C HIS A 549 31.46 0.52 -39.85
N ASP A 550 31.29 0.38 -41.16
CA ASP A 550 32.11 1.03 -42.18
C ASP A 550 33.60 0.71 -41.98
N GLY A 551 33.89 -0.55 -41.60
CA GLY A 551 35.22 -1.03 -41.30
C GLY A 551 35.86 -0.49 -40.01
N LYS A 552 35.18 0.38 -39.25
CA LYS A 552 35.71 0.95 -37.99
C LYS A 552 35.24 0.16 -36.79
N LEU A 553 36.12 -0.02 -35.80
CA LEU A 553 35.79 -0.69 -34.53
C LEU A 553 34.98 0.23 -33.65
N ALA A 554 33.86 -0.28 -33.12
CA ALA A 554 32.97 0.46 -32.26
C ALA A 554 32.57 -0.34 -31.02
N LEU A 555 32.52 0.35 -29.88
CA LEU A 555 31.87 -0.14 -28.66
C LEU A 555 30.60 0.67 -28.43
N ALA A 556 29.44 0.02 -28.53
CA ALA A 556 28.17 0.56 -28.07
C ALA A 556 27.92 0.12 -26.62
N VAL A 557 27.44 1.04 -25.79
CA VAL A 557 27.00 0.78 -24.42
C VAL A 557 25.60 1.36 -24.23
N ARG A 558 24.71 0.55 -23.66
CA ARG A 558 23.38 0.98 -23.22
C ARG A 558 23.30 1.01 -21.70
N ALA A 559 23.03 2.20 -21.18
CA ALA A 559 22.80 2.45 -19.77
C ALA A 559 21.39 3.03 -19.62
N VAL A 560 20.44 2.22 -19.18
CA VAL A 560 19.02 2.63 -19.02
C VAL A 560 18.47 3.29 -20.30
N SER A 561 18.55 2.57 -21.41
CA SER A 561 18.10 2.97 -22.76
C SER A 561 18.92 4.07 -23.45
N ARG A 562 19.78 4.80 -22.72
CA ARG A 562 20.73 5.74 -23.32
C ARG A 562 21.80 4.95 -24.07
N LEU A 563 21.92 5.19 -25.38
CA LEU A 563 22.98 4.62 -26.21
C LEU A 563 24.16 5.59 -26.23
N SER A 564 25.36 5.09 -25.97
CA SER A 564 26.61 5.79 -26.23
C SER A 564 27.54 4.89 -27.03
N THR A 565 28.24 5.47 -28.00
CA THR A 565 29.14 4.71 -28.88
C THR A 565 30.50 5.40 -28.95
N VAL A 566 31.56 4.62 -28.82
CA VAL A 566 32.93 5.03 -29.11
C VAL A 566 33.40 4.30 -30.35
N VAL A 567 34.00 5.02 -31.30
CA VAL A 567 34.41 4.50 -32.60
C VAL A 567 35.90 4.76 -32.82
N SER A 568 36.60 3.84 -33.49
CA SER A 568 38.00 4.03 -33.89
C SER A 568 38.13 5.13 -34.95
N THR A 569 39.27 5.82 -34.95
CA THR A 569 39.56 6.89 -35.90
C THR A 569 39.80 6.35 -37.30
N GLU A 570 40.45 5.19 -37.39
CA GLU A 570 40.82 4.50 -38.63
C GLU A 570 40.00 3.22 -38.82
N ALA A 571 39.79 2.83 -40.08
CA ALA A 571 39.22 1.55 -40.44
C ALA A 571 40.24 0.43 -40.17
N LEU A 572 39.75 -0.76 -39.87
CA LEU A 572 40.57 -1.93 -39.59
C LEU A 572 41.17 -2.46 -40.90
N PRO A 573 42.49 -2.74 -40.94
CA PRO A 573 43.09 -3.38 -42.10
C PRO A 573 42.57 -4.83 -42.25
N SER A 574 42.39 -5.30 -43.48
CA SER A 574 41.89 -6.65 -43.78
C SER A 574 42.80 -7.77 -43.26
N GLY A 575 42.24 -8.97 -43.07
CA GLY A 575 42.95 -10.14 -42.55
C GLY A 575 42.77 -10.35 -41.03
N LYS A 576 43.61 -11.21 -40.44
CA LYS A 576 43.52 -11.56 -39.01
C LYS A 576 43.93 -10.41 -38.11
N ARG A 577 43.08 -10.07 -37.14
CA ARG A 577 43.28 -8.95 -36.20
C ARG A 577 42.87 -9.36 -34.80
N LYS A 578 43.58 -8.80 -33.81
CA LYS A 578 43.15 -8.80 -32.42
C LYS A 578 42.56 -7.44 -32.06
N VAL A 579 41.28 -7.41 -31.70
CA VAL A 579 40.58 -6.20 -31.29
C VAL A 579 40.31 -6.22 -29.79
N VAL A 580 40.43 -5.06 -29.15
CA VAL A 580 40.15 -4.90 -27.72
C VAL A 580 39.35 -3.63 -27.47
N ALA A 581 38.31 -3.73 -26.65
CA ALA A 581 37.61 -2.59 -26.08
C ALA A 581 37.66 -2.68 -24.55
N GLU A 582 38.23 -1.67 -23.91
CA GLU A 582 38.24 -1.53 -22.45
C GLU A 582 37.31 -0.41 -22.03
N LEU A 583 36.39 -0.67 -21.12
CA LEU A 583 35.57 0.31 -20.42
C LEU A 583 36.00 0.32 -18.95
N ALA A 584 36.65 1.39 -18.51
CA ALA A 584 37.10 1.58 -17.14
C ALA A 584 35.95 1.99 -16.21
N ALA A 585 36.13 1.84 -14.89
CA ALA A 585 35.11 2.12 -13.88
C ALA A 585 34.70 3.62 -13.82
N ASP A 586 35.54 4.51 -14.33
CA ASP A 586 35.25 5.93 -14.45
C ASP A 586 34.55 6.30 -15.77
N GLY A 587 34.23 5.32 -16.61
CA GLY A 587 33.56 5.49 -17.90
C GLY A 587 34.49 5.71 -19.09
N VAL A 588 35.82 5.74 -18.91
CA VAL A 588 36.76 5.89 -20.02
C VAL A 588 36.78 4.62 -20.87
N VAL A 589 36.54 4.77 -22.17
CA VAL A 589 36.68 3.70 -23.16
C VAL A 589 37.99 3.85 -23.93
N THR A 590 38.70 2.75 -24.11
CA THR A 590 39.86 2.65 -25.01
C THR A 590 39.66 1.51 -26.02
N LEU A 591 39.83 1.82 -27.30
CA LEU A 591 39.78 0.86 -28.40
C LEU A 591 41.17 0.62 -28.94
N THR A 592 41.51 -0.65 -29.16
CA THR A 592 42.84 -1.09 -29.60
C THR A 592 42.71 -2.14 -30.70
N VAL A 593 43.57 -2.05 -31.72
CA VAL A 593 43.72 -3.05 -32.79
C VAL A 593 45.19 -3.46 -32.82
N ASP A 594 45.47 -4.77 -32.69
CA ASP A 594 46.83 -5.35 -32.66
C ASP A 594 47.78 -4.64 -31.66
N GLY A 595 47.23 -4.24 -30.51
CA GLY A 595 47.99 -3.55 -29.45
C GLY A 595 48.15 -2.03 -29.65
N LYS A 596 47.77 -1.47 -30.79
CA LYS A 596 47.79 -0.01 -31.05
C LYS A 596 46.45 0.62 -30.71
N LYS A 597 46.44 1.69 -29.90
CA LYS A 597 45.23 2.48 -29.61
C LYS A 597 44.71 3.14 -30.88
N THR A 598 43.45 2.91 -31.20
CA THR A 598 42.77 3.45 -32.39
C THR A 598 41.56 4.31 -32.06
N GLY A 599 41.13 4.37 -30.80
CA GLY A 599 40.02 5.23 -30.37
C GLY A 599 39.89 5.30 -28.86
N GLY A 600 39.11 6.28 -28.39
CA GLY A 600 38.75 6.39 -26.99
C GLY A 600 37.97 7.65 -26.66
N ALA A 601 37.05 7.54 -25.71
CA ALA A 601 36.24 8.64 -25.20
C ALA A 601 35.71 8.29 -23.81
N LYS A 602 35.29 9.29 -23.04
CA LYS A 602 34.62 9.06 -21.77
C LYS A 602 33.11 8.96 -21.99
N LEU A 603 32.52 7.85 -21.59
CA LEU A 603 31.08 7.67 -21.58
C LEU A 603 30.45 8.38 -20.38
N PRO A 604 29.21 8.89 -20.52
CA PRO A 604 28.50 9.53 -19.42
C PRO A 604 28.12 8.55 -18.30
N ASP A 605 27.91 7.27 -18.63
CA ASP A 605 27.48 6.25 -17.68
C ASP A 605 28.07 4.87 -18.02
N LEU A 606 28.22 4.03 -16.99
CA LEU A 606 28.43 2.59 -17.15
C LEU A 606 27.10 1.85 -17.37
N ILE A 607 27.19 0.55 -17.66
CA ILE A 607 26.02 -0.33 -17.71
C ILE A 607 25.39 -0.40 -16.31
N ALA A 608 24.34 0.36 -16.06
CA ALA A 608 23.78 0.53 -14.72
C ALA A 608 23.01 -0.70 -14.19
N ARG A 609 22.54 -1.59 -15.08
CA ARG A 609 21.77 -2.78 -14.71
C ARG A 609 22.20 -3.98 -15.55
N GLN A 610 22.12 -5.17 -14.95
CA GLN A 610 22.49 -6.40 -15.64
C GLN A 610 21.59 -6.59 -16.88
N PRO A 611 22.15 -6.82 -18.07
CA PRO A 611 21.36 -7.10 -19.25
C PRO A 611 20.50 -8.37 -19.07
N ALA A 612 19.23 -8.28 -19.47
CA ALA A 612 18.29 -9.40 -19.37
C ALA A 612 18.50 -10.44 -20.49
N GLU A 613 18.94 -9.97 -21.65
CA GLU A 613 19.37 -10.81 -22.75
C GLU A 613 20.84 -11.22 -22.52
N GLY A 614 21.14 -12.48 -22.85
CA GLY A 614 22.46 -13.05 -22.66
C GLY A 614 23.46 -12.61 -23.73
N LEU A 615 24.58 -13.32 -23.81
CA LEU A 615 25.70 -12.98 -24.69
C LEU A 615 25.59 -13.75 -26.00
N THR A 616 25.82 -13.09 -27.14
CA THR A 616 25.91 -13.69 -28.48
C THR A 616 27.20 -13.30 -29.18
N VAL A 617 27.82 -14.24 -29.89
CA VAL A 617 29.07 -14.03 -30.64
C VAL A 617 28.83 -14.16 -32.14
N GLY A 618 29.33 -13.20 -32.92
CA GLY A 618 29.13 -13.13 -34.37
C GLY A 618 27.79 -12.51 -34.79
N GLY A 619 27.02 -11.97 -33.85
CA GLY A 619 25.77 -11.26 -34.06
C GLY A 619 25.23 -10.66 -32.76
N ASP A 620 24.24 -9.80 -32.89
CA ASP A 620 23.39 -9.33 -31.80
C ASP A 620 22.15 -10.21 -31.67
N GLY A 621 21.63 -10.35 -30.45
CA GLY A 621 20.47 -11.18 -30.16
C GLY A 621 19.16 -10.63 -30.71
N LYS A 622 18.04 -10.88 -30.02
CA LYS A 622 16.70 -10.44 -30.47
C LYS A 622 16.52 -8.92 -30.41
N GLY A 623 17.35 -8.19 -29.65
CA GLY A 623 17.29 -6.73 -29.56
C GLY A 623 18.63 -6.04 -29.79
N ALA A 624 18.70 -5.15 -30.77
CA ALA A 624 19.93 -4.41 -31.07
C ALA A 624 20.41 -3.55 -29.89
N VAL A 625 21.66 -3.76 -29.48
CA VAL A 625 22.38 -2.92 -28.53
C VAL A 625 22.94 -1.67 -29.21
N GLY A 626 23.57 -1.79 -30.38
CA GLY A 626 24.10 -0.63 -31.10
C GLY A 626 23.05 0.14 -31.93
N ASN A 627 23.54 1.07 -32.75
CA ASN A 627 22.75 1.79 -33.76
C ASN A 627 22.79 1.03 -35.09
N TYR A 628 22.17 -0.15 -35.12
CA TYR A 628 22.03 -1.03 -36.28
C TYR A 628 20.80 -1.93 -36.08
N GLU A 629 20.38 -2.67 -37.10
CA GLU A 629 19.29 -3.65 -36.98
C GLU A 629 19.84 -5.04 -36.58
N ALA A 630 19.26 -5.67 -35.57
CA ALA A 630 19.61 -7.03 -35.19
C ALA A 630 19.15 -8.05 -36.26
N PRO A 631 19.91 -9.12 -36.54
CA PRO A 631 21.05 -9.59 -35.76
C PRO A 631 22.39 -8.94 -36.13
N ASN A 632 22.46 -8.08 -37.16
CA ASN A 632 23.69 -7.47 -37.67
C ASN A 632 24.88 -8.44 -37.72
N THR A 633 24.68 -9.61 -38.35
CA THR A 633 25.64 -10.71 -38.38
C THR A 633 27.01 -10.24 -38.86
N PHE A 634 28.06 -10.64 -38.16
CA PHE A 634 29.43 -10.32 -38.56
C PHE A 634 29.76 -10.99 -39.89
N LYS A 635 30.24 -10.20 -40.84
CA LYS A 635 30.57 -10.67 -42.20
C LYS A 635 31.98 -11.30 -42.29
N GLY A 636 32.76 -11.24 -41.20
CA GLY A 636 34.02 -11.97 -41.03
C GLY A 636 33.85 -13.20 -40.13
N THR A 637 34.96 -13.76 -39.64
CA THR A 637 34.94 -14.83 -38.63
C THR A 637 35.38 -14.30 -37.27
N VAL A 638 34.80 -14.86 -36.21
CA VAL A 638 35.22 -14.62 -34.82
C VAL A 638 35.76 -15.94 -34.26
N GLU A 639 37.06 -16.00 -34.02
CA GLU A 639 37.75 -17.22 -33.58
C GLU A 639 37.71 -17.36 -32.05
N ASN A 640 37.96 -16.27 -31.33
CA ASN A 640 37.91 -16.21 -29.87
C ASN A 640 37.34 -14.88 -29.40
N VAL A 641 36.50 -14.91 -28.36
CA VAL A 641 36.05 -13.74 -27.60
C VAL A 641 36.19 -14.01 -26.13
N THR A 642 36.82 -13.10 -25.40
CA THR A 642 36.83 -13.10 -23.94
C THR A 642 36.23 -11.82 -23.38
N VAL A 643 35.58 -11.96 -22.22
CA VAL A 643 35.05 -10.86 -21.41
C VAL A 643 35.73 -10.92 -20.05
N GLU A 644 36.58 -9.96 -19.75
CA GLU A 644 37.18 -9.80 -18.44
C GLU A 644 36.40 -8.75 -17.64
N LEU A 645 35.94 -9.11 -16.45
CA LEU A 645 35.34 -8.17 -15.50
C LEU A 645 36.43 -7.65 -14.57
N ARG A 646 36.56 -6.33 -14.47
CA ARG A 646 37.59 -5.65 -13.68
C ARG A 646 37.01 -4.85 -12.52
#